data_AF-A0A7V6G933-F1
#
_entry.id   AF-A0A7V6G933-F1
#
_cell.length_a   1.000
_cell.length_b   1.000
_cell.length_c   1.000
_cell.angle_alpha   90.00
_cell.angle_beta   90.00
_cell.angle_gamma   90.00
#
_symmetry.space_group_name_H-M   'P 1'
#
loop_
_entity.id
_entity.type
_entity.pdbx_description
1 polymer ?
#
loop_
_entity_poly.entity_id
_entity_poly.type
_entity_poly.pdbx_seq_one_letter_code
_entity_poly.pdbx_strand_id
1 'polypeptide(L)'
;MKRNNLLTLSFLFLVASSLCAEEKSVTAVNNNILCPPTCTVAQMKKWAQNISTSTTTFINNADYVYSYAKQVGVNPCLVYAQYAYETGYGSYPGQVSVNNKNTCGLKNPNGTWAAFATWELGIEAHVDHLALYAGAPGYPRANSPDPKHFNYLLGCATTIDEMGLKWANGQTDYATRLKGFMQKIQETVANPTPTISVTPSSLSFSTTVGTSTSKTLTITGGQTTANITATSSSNLFTITPTTLPKTGGTITVTYTPTAAGTHTATITLKSSGASNKTVTLSGTATTPTTLLSFTEVWNYGETSGQTPTWAPTFGQIRNMDYANGKLYIVTDGTKISVINAQKGTYLGDLSNKNISGGGIALIDCKTVDGKVIASNVTTSTSSPLKVYIWDNDNAHPRIFLQTTNFGGLTRIGDCIGVQGNLTNGALYFAGADKVVRYAISNGVCATTPTIISMVNSSNNAITCGVSPRVIPEASGKWWMVSSTNYPMAFNANGTLSTTLNSATVGNISSGNAFKAFEFKDTNYGVATTYNGGTTTLTGGKVALIDATKGWAQAEKIADYPSNGLGSTRNTSFSTSVAVAVNGTSGVELWVLVHNQGVAYFKHGSVPTWNPKAPNPEEVTETVTPFYDNNLKISYNNETLSVEVENIDVAEIALYALNGQKISTAKNVNSLPIKNLQGFYIVVVKDKNNCFHSGKIAIK
;
A
#
# COMPACT_ATOMS: atom_id res chain seq x y z
N MET A 1 4.05 10.82 -47.44
CA MET A 1 4.47 11.56 -46.23
C MET A 1 4.97 10.55 -45.20
N LYS A 2 5.97 10.90 -44.40
CA LYS A 2 6.89 10.04 -43.64
C LYS A 2 6.25 9.16 -42.52
N ARG A 3 6.87 7.98 -42.31
CA ARG A 3 7.22 7.28 -41.03
C ARG A 3 6.13 6.99 -39.96
N ASN A 4 5.92 5.71 -39.61
CA ASN A 4 6.58 5.03 -38.46
C ASN A 4 6.02 3.62 -38.16
N ASN A 5 6.95 2.66 -38.07
CA ASN A 5 7.10 1.53 -37.14
C ASN A 5 5.91 0.65 -36.72
N LEU A 6 5.92 -0.60 -37.19
CA LEU A 6 5.54 -1.77 -36.38
C LEU A 6 6.54 -2.91 -36.64
N LEU A 7 7.39 -3.19 -35.65
CA LEU A 7 8.30 -4.32 -35.61
C LEU A 7 7.52 -5.56 -35.14
N THR A 8 7.22 -6.48 -36.06
CA THR A 8 6.87 -7.87 -35.75
C THR A 8 8.08 -8.74 -36.08
N LEU A 9 8.85 -9.10 -35.05
CA LEU A 9 10.01 -9.98 -35.15
C LEU A 9 9.52 -11.44 -35.12
N SER A 10 9.19 -11.98 -36.29
CA SER A 10 8.93 -13.42 -36.47
C SER A 10 10.27 -14.15 -36.53
N PHE A 11 10.68 -14.80 -35.43
CA PHE A 11 11.83 -15.72 -35.43
C PHE A 11 11.43 -17.01 -36.17
N LEU A 12 11.75 -17.06 -37.45
CA LEU A 12 11.70 -18.26 -38.29
C LEU A 12 12.86 -19.18 -37.86
N PHE A 13 12.59 -20.20 -37.05
CA PHE A 13 13.59 -21.24 -36.80
C PHE A 13 13.66 -22.14 -38.04
N LEU A 14 14.68 -21.87 -38.85
CA LEU A 14 15.09 -22.67 -39.99
C LEU A 14 15.46 -24.08 -39.50
N VAL A 15 14.63 -25.07 -39.85
CA VAL A 15 15.01 -26.48 -39.76
C VAL A 15 16.04 -26.72 -40.86
N ALA A 16 17.31 -26.50 -40.54
CA ALA A 16 18.41 -26.99 -41.36
C ALA A 16 18.53 -28.50 -41.13
N SER A 17 17.80 -29.26 -41.94
CA SER A 17 18.07 -30.66 -42.21
C SER A 17 19.43 -30.73 -42.93
N SER A 18 20.54 -30.78 -42.19
CA SER A 18 21.80 -31.17 -42.78
C SER A 18 21.78 -32.69 -42.96
N LEU A 19 21.44 -33.14 -44.16
CA LEU A 19 22.09 -34.31 -44.72
C LEU A 19 23.58 -33.96 -44.79
N CYS A 20 24.35 -34.38 -43.78
CA CYS A 20 25.77 -34.57 -43.96
C CYS A 20 25.96 -36.07 -44.16
N ALA A 21 26.38 -36.42 -45.38
CA ALA A 21 27.11 -37.65 -45.60
C ALA A 21 28.12 -37.82 -44.46
N GLU A 22 28.22 -39.03 -43.94
CA GLU A 22 29.18 -39.43 -42.93
C GLU A 22 30.59 -39.35 -43.56
N GLU A 23 31.14 -38.14 -43.67
CA GLU A 23 32.58 -37.97 -43.73
C GLU A 23 33.10 -38.50 -42.40
N LYS A 24 33.72 -39.68 -42.48
CA LYS A 24 34.43 -40.32 -41.38
C LYS A 24 35.52 -39.34 -40.90
N SER A 25 35.18 -38.46 -39.95
CA SER A 25 36.13 -37.53 -39.36
C SER A 25 37.10 -38.35 -38.52
N VAL A 26 38.27 -38.65 -39.07
CA VAL A 26 39.37 -39.25 -38.29
C VAL A 26 39.94 -38.14 -37.40
N THR A 27 39.24 -37.83 -36.31
CA THR A 27 39.86 -37.10 -35.21
C THR A 27 40.89 -38.04 -34.61
N ALA A 28 42.16 -37.64 -34.60
CA ALA A 28 43.22 -38.45 -34.01
C ALA A 28 42.87 -38.74 -32.54
N VAL A 29 42.91 -40.03 -32.14
CA VAL A 29 42.72 -40.45 -30.75
C VAL A 29 43.71 -39.69 -29.86
N ASN A 30 43.21 -39.04 -28.79
CA ASN A 30 44.05 -38.27 -27.88
C ASN A 30 45.20 -39.14 -27.33
N ASN A 31 46.43 -38.64 -27.46
CA ASN A 31 47.64 -39.36 -27.07
C ASN A 31 48.06 -39.15 -25.61
N ASN A 32 47.45 -38.22 -24.89
CA ASN A 32 47.80 -37.92 -23.50
C ASN A 32 47.08 -38.87 -22.54
N ILE A 33 47.77 -39.31 -21.50
CA ILE A 33 47.16 -40.10 -20.41
C ILE A 33 46.25 -39.22 -19.55
N LEU A 34 46.68 -37.98 -19.26
CA LEU A 34 45.92 -36.98 -18.53
C LEU A 34 45.16 -36.09 -19.50
N CYS A 35 43.85 -36.31 -19.62
CA CYS A 35 42.96 -35.43 -20.36
C CYS A 35 41.50 -35.60 -19.90
N PRO A 36 40.58 -34.68 -20.23
CA PRO A 36 39.16 -34.90 -20.03
C PRO A 36 38.70 -36.22 -20.69
N PRO A 37 37.63 -36.86 -20.18
CA PRO A 37 37.14 -38.10 -20.75
C PRO A 37 36.84 -37.96 -22.25
N THR A 38 37.42 -38.84 -23.07
CA THR A 38 37.21 -38.82 -24.53
C THR A 38 36.07 -39.71 -25.00
N CYS A 39 35.46 -40.49 -24.09
CA CYS A 39 34.22 -41.24 -24.31
C CYS A 39 33.28 -41.05 -23.12
N THR A 40 32.04 -41.51 -23.22
CA THR A 40 31.10 -41.61 -22.08
C THR A 40 31.07 -43.04 -21.51
N VAL A 41 30.63 -43.19 -20.26
CA VAL A 41 30.41 -44.53 -19.66
C VAL A 41 29.40 -45.36 -20.46
N ALA A 42 28.41 -44.71 -21.08
CA ALA A 42 27.42 -45.37 -21.93
C ALA A 42 28.07 -45.94 -23.20
N GLN A 43 29.04 -45.22 -23.78
CA GLN A 43 29.85 -45.72 -24.91
C GLN A 43 30.73 -46.91 -24.50
N MET A 44 31.40 -46.84 -23.36
CA MET A 44 32.21 -47.95 -22.82
C MET A 44 31.40 -49.24 -22.64
N LYS A 45 30.23 -49.12 -21.99
CA LYS A 45 29.32 -50.25 -21.76
C LYS A 45 28.76 -50.80 -23.07
N LYS A 46 28.29 -49.91 -23.96
CA LYS A 46 27.70 -50.32 -25.23
C LYS A 46 28.73 -51.01 -26.13
N TRP A 47 29.95 -50.48 -26.15
CA TRP A 47 31.06 -51.08 -26.88
C TRP A 47 31.37 -52.48 -26.36
N ALA A 48 31.53 -52.64 -25.04
CA ALA A 48 31.80 -53.94 -24.42
C ALA A 48 30.69 -54.97 -24.67
N GLN A 49 29.42 -54.54 -24.60
CA GLN A 49 28.26 -55.40 -24.92
C GLN A 49 28.23 -55.89 -26.37
N ASN A 50 28.83 -55.15 -27.30
CA ASN A 50 28.92 -55.55 -28.71
C ASN A 50 30.05 -56.56 -28.95
N ILE A 51 30.87 -56.88 -27.95
CA ILE A 51 31.94 -57.89 -28.02
C ILE A 51 31.46 -59.16 -27.33
N SER A 52 31.36 -60.26 -28.08
CA SER A 52 30.78 -61.53 -27.61
C SER A 52 31.56 -62.20 -26.47
N THR A 53 32.85 -61.90 -26.32
CA THR A 53 33.71 -62.46 -25.26
C THR A 53 33.74 -61.62 -23.98
N SER A 54 33.06 -60.47 -23.95
CA SER A 54 33.00 -59.61 -22.77
C SER A 54 32.26 -60.29 -21.62
N THR A 55 32.87 -60.29 -20.44
CA THR A 55 32.20 -60.76 -19.21
C THR A 55 31.27 -59.69 -18.63
N THR A 56 30.22 -60.12 -17.91
CA THR A 56 29.32 -59.20 -17.18
C THR A 56 30.08 -58.32 -16.20
N THR A 57 31.09 -58.88 -15.52
CA THR A 57 31.95 -58.14 -14.58
C THR A 57 32.71 -57.02 -15.28
N PHE A 58 33.30 -57.28 -16.44
CA PHE A 58 33.98 -56.25 -17.24
C PHE A 58 33.03 -55.10 -17.61
N ILE A 59 31.83 -55.42 -18.11
CA ILE A 59 30.81 -54.43 -18.49
C ILE A 59 30.37 -53.58 -17.27
N ASN A 60 30.16 -54.21 -16.12
CA ASN A 60 29.72 -53.51 -14.90
C ASN A 60 30.83 -52.62 -14.32
N ASN A 61 32.09 -53.03 -14.42
CA ASN A 61 33.24 -52.25 -13.96
C ASN A 61 33.41 -50.92 -14.70
N ALA A 62 32.78 -50.74 -15.87
CA ALA A 62 32.81 -49.49 -16.61
C ALA A 62 32.34 -48.26 -15.79
N ASP A 63 31.35 -48.42 -14.90
CA ASP A 63 30.88 -47.31 -14.07
C ASP A 63 31.98 -46.79 -13.14
N TYR A 64 32.66 -47.73 -12.46
CA TYR A 64 33.69 -47.40 -11.48
C TYR A 64 35.00 -46.96 -12.14
N VAL A 65 35.39 -47.58 -13.26
CA VAL A 65 36.50 -47.10 -14.10
C VAL A 65 36.25 -45.66 -14.52
N TYR A 66 35.03 -45.35 -14.99
CA TYR A 66 34.69 -44.02 -15.47
C TYR A 66 34.70 -42.97 -14.36
N SER A 67 34.07 -43.26 -13.22
CA SER A 67 33.99 -42.31 -12.11
C SER A 67 35.35 -42.04 -11.48
N TYR A 68 36.13 -43.08 -11.19
CA TYR A 68 37.44 -42.94 -10.51
C TYR A 68 38.49 -42.31 -11.43
N ALA A 69 38.63 -42.78 -12.68
CA ALA A 69 39.60 -42.20 -13.61
C ALA A 69 39.31 -40.72 -13.90
N LYS A 70 38.02 -40.35 -14.06
CA LYS A 70 37.60 -38.94 -14.22
C LYS A 70 37.95 -38.09 -13.00
N GLN A 71 37.80 -38.64 -11.79
CA GLN A 71 38.17 -37.96 -10.55
C GLN A 71 39.68 -37.70 -10.46
N VAL A 72 40.50 -38.66 -10.86
CA VAL A 72 41.98 -38.56 -10.85
C VAL A 72 42.50 -37.69 -12.00
N GLY A 73 41.75 -37.55 -13.10
CA GLY A 73 42.14 -36.81 -14.29
C GLY A 73 42.81 -37.67 -15.38
N VAL A 74 42.81 -38.99 -15.21
CA VAL A 74 43.25 -39.97 -16.23
C VAL A 74 42.10 -40.23 -17.20
N ASN A 75 42.39 -40.31 -18.50
CA ASN A 75 41.36 -40.56 -19.51
C ASN A 75 40.69 -41.93 -19.29
N PRO A 76 39.39 -42.00 -18.91
CA PRO A 76 38.73 -43.27 -18.64
C PRO A 76 38.63 -44.19 -19.87
N CYS A 77 38.64 -43.60 -21.08
CA CYS A 77 38.65 -44.36 -22.32
C CYS A 77 39.92 -45.20 -22.47
N LEU A 78 41.08 -44.63 -22.10
CA LEU A 78 42.37 -45.31 -22.10
C LEU A 78 42.37 -46.46 -21.08
N VAL A 79 41.96 -46.18 -19.84
CA VAL A 79 41.94 -47.19 -18.76
C VAL A 79 41.08 -48.39 -19.15
N TYR A 80 39.89 -48.14 -19.70
CA TYR A 80 38.97 -49.21 -20.09
C TYR A 80 39.44 -49.96 -21.34
N ALA A 81 40.07 -49.27 -22.30
CA ALA A 81 40.70 -49.90 -23.46
C ALA A 81 41.86 -50.81 -23.05
N GLN A 82 42.72 -50.35 -22.14
CA GLN A 82 43.83 -51.14 -21.61
C GLN A 82 43.33 -52.32 -20.78
N TYR A 83 42.29 -52.12 -19.97
CA TYR A 83 41.66 -53.22 -19.24
C TYR A 83 41.12 -54.31 -20.19
N ALA A 84 40.44 -53.90 -21.27
CA ALA A 84 39.97 -54.84 -22.28
C ALA A 84 41.12 -55.64 -22.93
N TYR A 85 42.21 -54.95 -23.27
CA TYR A 85 43.38 -55.55 -23.91
C TYR A 85 44.09 -56.56 -23.00
N GLU A 86 44.40 -56.15 -21.76
CA GLU A 86 45.18 -56.95 -20.80
C GLU A 86 44.46 -58.20 -20.30
N THR A 87 43.12 -58.15 -20.29
CA THR A 87 42.31 -59.21 -19.69
C THR A 87 41.47 -59.98 -20.70
N GLY A 88 41.58 -59.67 -22.00
CA GLY A 88 40.71 -60.24 -23.02
C GLY A 88 39.22 -59.98 -22.71
N TYR A 89 38.86 -58.71 -22.50
CA TYR A 89 37.49 -58.29 -22.14
C TYR A 89 36.97 -58.91 -20.82
N GLY A 90 37.88 -59.11 -19.87
CA GLY A 90 37.63 -59.69 -18.55
C GLY A 90 37.57 -61.23 -18.52
N SER A 91 37.96 -61.92 -19.59
CA SER A 91 37.99 -63.40 -19.64
C SER A 91 39.29 -64.03 -19.11
N TYR A 92 40.35 -63.25 -18.95
CA TYR A 92 41.66 -63.64 -18.43
C TYR A 92 42.27 -64.89 -19.09
N PRO A 93 42.51 -64.90 -20.42
CA PRO A 93 43.06 -66.06 -21.12
C PRO A 93 44.57 -66.25 -20.89
N GLY A 94 45.24 -65.31 -20.22
CA GLY A 94 46.70 -65.28 -20.03
C GLY A 94 47.18 -65.82 -18.68
N GLN A 95 48.33 -65.32 -18.23
CA GLN A 95 49.00 -65.78 -17.00
C GLN A 95 48.41 -65.22 -15.70
N VAL A 96 47.58 -64.17 -15.80
CA VAL A 96 46.90 -63.54 -14.65
C VAL A 96 45.52 -64.18 -14.50
N SER A 97 45.17 -64.63 -13.29
CA SER A 97 43.84 -65.19 -13.02
C SER A 97 42.80 -64.08 -12.79
N VAL A 98 41.54 -64.32 -13.17
CA VAL A 98 40.41 -63.45 -12.82
C VAL A 98 40.32 -63.17 -11.30
N ASN A 99 40.75 -64.13 -10.47
CA ASN A 99 40.74 -64.01 -9.01
C ASN A 99 41.72 -62.94 -8.50
N ASN A 100 42.74 -62.57 -9.29
CA ASN A 100 43.64 -61.48 -8.97
C ASN A 100 42.93 -60.11 -9.01
N LYS A 101 41.78 -59.98 -9.69
CA LYS A 101 41.07 -58.70 -9.93
C LYS A 101 42.00 -57.61 -10.49
N ASN A 102 43.05 -58.04 -11.19
CA ASN A 102 44.11 -57.18 -11.69
C ASN A 102 43.78 -56.79 -13.11
N THR A 103 43.36 -55.55 -13.30
CA THR A 103 42.78 -55.08 -14.56
C THR A 103 43.81 -54.75 -15.63
N CYS A 104 45.12 -54.75 -15.31
CA CYS A 104 46.14 -54.26 -16.23
C CYS A 104 47.49 -55.01 -16.16
N GLY A 105 47.54 -56.16 -15.50
CA GLY A 105 48.75 -56.98 -15.42
C GLY A 105 49.83 -56.42 -14.50
N LEU A 106 49.50 -55.67 -13.44
CA LEU A 106 50.50 -55.18 -12.49
C LEU A 106 51.20 -56.33 -11.76
N LYS A 107 52.50 -56.15 -11.49
CA LYS A 107 53.32 -57.09 -10.72
C LYS A 107 53.73 -56.48 -9.39
N ASN A 108 53.85 -57.31 -8.36
CA ASN A 108 54.51 -56.95 -7.11
C ASN A 108 56.02 -56.72 -7.33
N PRO A 109 56.73 -56.05 -6.40
CA PRO A 109 58.18 -55.83 -6.50
C PRO A 109 59.00 -57.13 -6.65
N ASN A 110 58.49 -58.25 -6.12
CA ASN A 110 59.10 -59.58 -6.24
C ASN A 110 58.83 -60.28 -7.60
N GLY A 111 58.17 -59.63 -8.55
CA GLY A 111 57.92 -60.15 -9.89
C GLY A 111 56.68 -61.04 -10.05
N THR A 112 55.96 -61.34 -8.96
CA THR A 112 54.66 -62.06 -9.00
C THR A 112 53.52 -61.15 -9.44
N TRP A 113 52.43 -61.71 -9.97
CA TRP A 113 51.23 -60.93 -10.33
C TRP A 113 50.51 -60.38 -9.10
N ALA A 114 50.19 -59.09 -9.11
CA ALA A 114 49.44 -58.45 -8.03
C ALA A 114 48.02 -59.02 -7.93
N ALA A 115 47.50 -59.14 -6.71
CA ALA A 115 46.14 -59.60 -6.43
C ALA A 115 45.43 -58.58 -5.53
N PHE A 116 44.20 -58.21 -5.86
CA PHE A 116 43.43 -57.19 -5.18
C PHE A 116 42.18 -57.78 -4.50
N ALA A 117 41.86 -57.26 -3.31
CA ALA A 117 40.72 -57.75 -2.54
C ALA A 117 39.39 -57.50 -3.26
N THR A 118 39.22 -56.34 -3.90
CA THR A 118 38.02 -55.96 -4.65
C THR A 118 38.37 -55.49 -6.07
N TRP A 119 37.35 -55.41 -6.94
CA TRP A 119 37.51 -54.88 -8.29
C TRP A 119 37.88 -53.39 -8.26
N GLU A 120 37.30 -52.65 -7.33
CA GLU A 120 37.57 -51.23 -7.09
C GLU A 120 39.05 -51.02 -6.81
N LEU A 121 39.66 -51.78 -5.88
CA LEU A 121 41.09 -51.64 -5.57
C LEU A 121 42.01 -51.97 -6.76
N GLY A 122 41.65 -52.98 -7.57
CA GLY A 122 42.41 -53.31 -8.77
C GLY A 122 42.25 -52.29 -9.90
N ILE A 123 41.12 -51.58 -9.95
CA ILE A 123 40.88 -50.45 -10.87
C ILE A 123 41.62 -49.21 -10.36
N GLU A 124 41.57 -48.92 -9.06
CA GLU A 124 42.31 -47.83 -8.45
C GLU A 124 43.81 -47.98 -8.69
N ALA A 125 44.38 -49.17 -8.49
CA ALA A 125 45.79 -49.45 -8.73
C ALA A 125 46.19 -49.21 -10.19
N HIS A 126 45.34 -49.60 -11.14
CA HIS A 126 45.54 -49.37 -12.56
C HIS A 126 45.55 -47.88 -12.89
N VAL A 127 44.51 -47.15 -12.46
CA VAL A 127 44.39 -45.71 -12.69
C VAL A 127 45.54 -44.95 -12.02
N ASP A 128 45.93 -45.36 -10.82
CA ASP A 128 47.02 -44.75 -10.08
C ASP A 128 48.38 -44.95 -10.75
N HIS A 129 48.65 -46.13 -11.31
CA HIS A 129 49.90 -46.37 -12.03
C HIS A 129 49.99 -45.50 -13.29
N LEU A 130 48.89 -45.34 -14.02
CA LEU A 130 48.81 -44.43 -15.16
C LEU A 130 48.97 -42.96 -14.75
N ALA A 131 48.34 -42.55 -13.65
CA ALA A 131 48.49 -41.21 -13.08
C ALA A 131 49.94 -40.93 -12.63
N LEU A 132 50.60 -41.91 -12.02
CA LEU A 132 52.01 -41.86 -11.64
C LEU A 132 52.91 -41.68 -12.88
N TYR A 133 52.76 -42.54 -13.88
CA TYR A 133 53.53 -42.45 -15.13
C TYR A 133 53.39 -41.08 -15.78
N ALA A 134 52.17 -40.54 -15.80
CA ALA A 134 51.88 -39.27 -16.45
C ALA A 134 52.22 -38.01 -15.61
N GLY A 135 52.66 -38.19 -14.36
CA GLY A 135 53.01 -37.06 -13.49
C GLY A 135 51.80 -36.30 -12.96
N ALA A 136 50.69 -37.00 -12.68
CA ALA A 136 49.47 -36.38 -12.19
C ALA A 136 49.71 -35.61 -10.87
N PRO A 137 49.10 -34.43 -10.67
CA PRO A 137 49.20 -33.71 -9.41
C PRO A 137 48.80 -34.58 -8.21
N GLY A 138 49.65 -34.61 -7.18
CA GLY A 138 49.45 -35.43 -5.98
C GLY A 138 49.97 -36.86 -6.07
N TYR A 139 50.65 -37.24 -7.15
CA TYR A 139 51.31 -38.54 -7.29
C TYR A 139 52.83 -38.45 -7.04
N PRO A 140 53.46 -39.49 -6.48
CA PRO A 140 52.85 -40.70 -5.94
C PRO A 140 52.03 -40.44 -4.66
N ARG A 141 50.76 -40.87 -4.65
CA ARG A 141 49.90 -40.82 -3.46
C ARG A 141 50.28 -41.86 -2.40
N ALA A 142 50.25 -41.48 -1.12
CA ALA A 142 50.71 -42.31 0.00
C ALA A 142 49.95 -43.63 0.21
N ASN A 143 48.64 -43.65 -0.11
CA ASN A 143 47.77 -44.82 0.12
C ASN A 143 47.30 -45.46 -1.19
N SER A 144 48.16 -45.52 -2.22
CA SER A 144 47.82 -46.22 -3.46
C SER A 144 47.83 -47.74 -3.27
N PRO A 145 46.84 -48.48 -3.81
CA PRO A 145 46.92 -49.93 -3.90
C PRO A 145 47.90 -50.41 -4.98
N ASP A 146 48.48 -49.53 -5.81
CA ASP A 146 49.50 -49.90 -6.79
C ASP A 146 50.79 -50.40 -6.09
N PRO A 147 51.18 -51.68 -6.25
CA PRO A 147 52.37 -52.22 -5.62
C PRO A 147 53.69 -51.71 -6.23
N LYS A 148 53.63 -50.95 -7.32
CA LYS A 148 54.78 -50.32 -7.99
C LYS A 148 54.71 -48.79 -7.95
N HIS A 149 54.16 -48.22 -6.88
CA HIS A 149 53.97 -46.78 -6.74
C HIS A 149 55.24 -46.00 -6.37
N PHE A 150 56.33 -46.21 -7.09
CA PHE A 150 57.65 -45.67 -6.77
C PHE A 150 57.86 -44.25 -7.28
N ASN A 151 58.51 -43.40 -6.48
CA ASN A 151 58.80 -42.00 -6.84
C ASN A 151 59.54 -41.83 -8.17
N TYR A 152 60.42 -42.77 -8.54
CA TYR A 152 61.21 -42.66 -9.78
C TYR A 152 60.38 -42.86 -11.06
N LEU A 153 59.16 -43.36 -10.95
CA LEU A 153 58.24 -43.53 -12.09
C LEU A 153 57.42 -42.26 -12.37
N LEU A 154 57.47 -41.27 -11.47
CA LEU A 154 56.69 -40.05 -11.61
C LEU A 154 57.06 -39.29 -12.90
N GLY A 155 56.09 -39.12 -13.79
CA GLY A 155 56.28 -38.38 -15.04
C GLY A 155 57.16 -39.07 -16.08
N CYS A 156 57.45 -40.37 -15.92
CA CYS A 156 58.33 -41.09 -16.86
C CYS A 156 57.66 -41.41 -18.22
N ALA A 157 56.33 -41.33 -18.31
CA ALA A 157 55.59 -41.51 -19.56
C ALA A 157 54.29 -40.68 -19.52
N THR A 158 54.27 -39.56 -20.26
CA THR A 158 53.14 -38.62 -20.30
C THR A 158 52.13 -38.94 -21.39
N THR A 159 52.56 -39.68 -22.42
CA THR A 159 51.74 -40.09 -23.55
C THR A 159 51.51 -41.61 -23.60
N ILE A 160 50.47 -42.04 -24.31
CA ILE A 160 50.17 -43.46 -24.54
C ILE A 160 51.33 -44.15 -25.28
N ASP A 161 52.02 -43.45 -26.17
CA ASP A 161 53.19 -43.98 -26.90
C ASP A 161 54.38 -44.25 -25.96
N GLU A 162 54.74 -43.28 -25.11
CA GLU A 162 55.80 -43.45 -24.10
C GLU A 162 55.44 -44.54 -23.09
N MET A 163 54.17 -44.60 -22.69
CA MET A 163 53.66 -45.61 -21.76
C MET A 163 53.72 -47.00 -22.38
N GLY A 164 53.36 -47.17 -23.65
CA GLY A 164 53.42 -48.48 -24.31
C GLY A 164 54.81 -49.11 -24.30
N LEU A 165 55.86 -48.30 -24.53
CA LEU A 165 57.24 -48.76 -24.48
C LEU A 165 57.68 -49.22 -23.08
N LYS A 166 57.20 -48.54 -22.03
CA LYS A 166 57.53 -48.87 -20.63
C LYS A 166 56.66 -49.98 -20.04
N TRP A 167 55.37 -50.00 -20.38
CA TRP A 167 54.38 -50.93 -19.82
C TRP A 167 54.56 -52.34 -20.39
N ALA A 168 54.83 -52.45 -21.70
CA ALA A 168 54.87 -53.72 -22.42
C ALA A 168 56.30 -54.17 -22.80
N ASN A 169 57.31 -53.85 -21.99
CA ASN A 169 58.71 -54.25 -22.18
C ASN A 169 59.26 -53.96 -23.59
N GLY A 170 59.00 -52.76 -24.13
CA GLY A 170 59.52 -52.33 -25.43
C GLY A 170 58.71 -52.80 -26.65
N GLN A 171 57.51 -53.38 -26.48
CA GLN A 171 56.61 -53.67 -27.61
C GLN A 171 56.20 -52.37 -28.34
N THR A 172 56.59 -52.26 -29.61
CA THR A 172 56.37 -51.04 -30.40
C THR A 172 54.95 -50.87 -30.92
N ASP A 173 54.10 -51.91 -30.87
CA ASP A 173 52.72 -51.87 -31.37
C ASP A 173 51.66 -51.72 -30.26
N TYR A 174 52.05 -51.78 -28.98
CA TYR A 174 51.13 -51.74 -27.85
C TYR A 174 50.25 -50.48 -27.81
N ALA A 175 50.88 -49.31 -27.92
CA ALA A 175 50.18 -48.02 -27.93
C ALA A 175 49.17 -47.91 -29.10
N THR A 176 49.56 -48.40 -30.28
CA THR A 176 48.69 -48.46 -31.47
C THR A 176 47.47 -49.33 -31.24
N ARG A 177 47.62 -50.49 -30.58
CA ARG A 177 46.50 -51.37 -30.24
C ARG A 177 45.53 -50.69 -29.27
N LEU A 178 46.03 -50.05 -28.21
CA LEU A 178 45.19 -49.33 -27.26
C LEU A 178 44.42 -48.18 -27.91
N LYS A 179 45.09 -47.38 -28.74
CA LYS A 179 44.43 -46.31 -29.52
C LYS A 179 43.32 -46.87 -30.42
N GLY A 180 43.53 -48.03 -31.05
CA GLY A 180 42.50 -48.71 -31.83
C GLY A 180 41.28 -49.15 -31.01
N PHE A 181 41.47 -49.56 -29.75
CA PHE A 181 40.36 -49.86 -28.84
C PHE A 181 39.63 -48.58 -28.41
N MET A 182 40.38 -47.53 -28.05
CA MET A 182 39.81 -46.23 -27.70
C MET A 182 38.97 -45.65 -28.84
N GLN A 183 39.46 -45.73 -30.07
CA GLN A 183 38.71 -45.29 -31.25
C GLN A 183 37.38 -46.02 -31.38
N LYS A 184 37.37 -47.37 -31.27
CA LYS A 184 36.14 -48.16 -31.34
C LYS A 184 35.15 -47.83 -30.22
N ILE A 185 35.64 -47.53 -29.01
CA ILE A 185 34.80 -47.07 -27.90
C ILE A 185 34.19 -45.71 -28.24
N GLN A 186 34.99 -44.78 -28.77
CA GLN A 186 34.57 -43.41 -29.12
C GLN A 186 33.58 -43.38 -30.29
N GLU A 187 33.75 -44.26 -31.28
CA GLU A 187 32.86 -44.43 -32.43
C GLU A 187 31.54 -45.15 -32.06
N THR A 188 31.45 -45.75 -30.87
CA THR A 188 30.23 -46.44 -30.45
C THR A 188 29.11 -45.43 -30.19
N VAL A 189 27.99 -45.57 -30.89
CA VAL A 189 26.77 -44.80 -30.63
C VAL A 189 26.07 -45.38 -29.39
N ALA A 190 26.12 -44.64 -28.27
CA ALA A 190 25.44 -45.02 -27.04
C ALA A 190 23.97 -44.57 -27.04
N ASN A 191 23.12 -45.31 -26.32
CA ASN A 191 21.71 -44.93 -26.17
C ASN A 191 21.62 -43.59 -25.39
N PRO A 192 20.81 -42.63 -25.84
CA PRO A 192 20.67 -41.35 -25.15
C PRO A 192 19.98 -41.52 -23.78
N THR A 193 20.40 -40.74 -22.79
CA THR A 193 19.84 -40.77 -21.43
C THR A 193 18.61 -39.85 -21.33
N PRO A 194 17.48 -40.32 -20.75
CA PRO A 194 16.31 -39.48 -20.48
C PRO A 194 16.62 -38.27 -19.60
N THR A 195 16.07 -37.10 -19.94
CA THR A 195 16.21 -35.86 -19.17
C THR A 195 14.87 -35.13 -19.04
N ILE A 196 14.71 -34.37 -17.95
CA ILE A 196 13.59 -33.45 -17.73
C ILE A 196 14.18 -32.06 -17.50
N SER A 197 13.61 -31.06 -18.18
CA SER A 197 13.88 -29.63 -17.99
C SER A 197 12.58 -28.88 -17.70
N VAL A 198 12.66 -27.80 -16.93
CA VAL A 198 11.49 -26.99 -16.55
C VAL A 198 11.86 -25.50 -16.49
N THR A 199 10.96 -24.66 -17.00
CA THR A 199 11.11 -23.20 -17.00
C THR A 199 9.78 -22.52 -16.67
N PRO A 200 9.74 -21.55 -15.74
CA PRO A 200 10.81 -21.18 -14.80
C PRO A 200 11.04 -22.24 -13.71
N SER A 201 12.18 -22.17 -13.01
CA SER A 201 12.50 -23.05 -11.87
C SER A 201 11.83 -22.65 -10.54
N SER A 202 11.12 -21.51 -10.53
CA SER A 202 10.33 -21.05 -9.39
C SER A 202 9.16 -20.18 -9.83
N LEU A 203 8.07 -20.19 -9.06
CA LEU A 203 6.93 -19.28 -9.21
C LEU A 203 6.60 -18.57 -7.90
N SER A 204 6.24 -17.29 -8.00
CA SER A 204 5.74 -16.47 -6.89
C SER A 204 4.31 -15.98 -7.16
N PHE A 205 3.47 -15.92 -6.15
CA PHE A 205 2.06 -15.52 -6.25
C PHE A 205 1.69 -14.51 -5.16
N SER A 206 0.68 -13.69 -5.42
CA SER A 206 0.06 -12.80 -4.44
C SER A 206 -1.43 -12.72 -4.70
N THR A 207 -2.26 -12.86 -3.65
CA THR A 207 -3.73 -12.78 -3.74
C THR A 207 -4.36 -12.53 -2.36
N THR A 208 -5.69 -12.49 -2.25
CA THR A 208 -6.39 -12.45 -0.96
C THR A 208 -6.87 -13.84 -0.52
N VAL A 209 -7.16 -14.04 0.76
CA VAL A 209 -7.76 -15.29 1.25
C VAL A 209 -9.05 -15.60 0.50
N GLY A 210 -9.20 -16.84 0.03
CA GLY A 210 -10.39 -17.31 -0.69
C GLY A 210 -10.43 -16.98 -2.19
N THR A 211 -9.43 -16.27 -2.74
CA THR A 211 -9.32 -16.01 -4.19
C THR A 211 -8.17 -16.81 -4.80
N SER A 212 -8.22 -17.03 -6.12
CA SER A 212 -7.24 -17.87 -6.84
C SER A 212 -6.47 -17.07 -7.88
N THR A 213 -5.18 -17.38 -8.05
CA THR A 213 -4.34 -16.84 -9.11
C THR A 213 -3.50 -17.95 -9.74
N SER A 214 -3.19 -17.86 -11.04
CA SER A 214 -2.52 -18.92 -11.78
C SER A 214 -1.33 -18.43 -12.59
N LYS A 215 -0.32 -19.29 -12.71
CA LYS A 215 0.88 -19.10 -13.56
C LYS A 215 1.22 -20.43 -14.22
N THR A 216 2.05 -20.41 -15.25
CA THR A 216 2.40 -21.61 -16.03
C THR A 216 3.87 -22.00 -15.89
N LEU A 217 4.13 -23.29 -16.02
CA LEU A 217 5.45 -23.92 -16.16
C LEU A 217 5.51 -24.61 -17.52
N THR A 218 6.62 -24.48 -18.22
CA THR A 218 6.92 -25.27 -19.43
C THR A 218 7.90 -26.37 -19.06
N ILE A 219 7.51 -27.62 -19.33
CA ILE A 219 8.28 -28.83 -19.05
C ILE A 219 8.71 -29.43 -20.39
N THR A 220 9.96 -29.83 -20.51
CA THR A 220 10.51 -30.51 -21.70
C THR A 220 11.11 -31.84 -21.29
N GLY A 221 10.69 -32.92 -21.96
CA GLY A 221 11.31 -34.24 -21.84
C GLY A 221 12.25 -34.50 -23.00
N GLY A 222 13.53 -34.75 -22.70
CA GLY A 222 14.52 -35.15 -23.69
C GLY A 222 14.75 -36.66 -23.61
N GLN A 223 14.42 -37.40 -24.67
CA GLN A 223 14.66 -38.85 -24.78
C GLN A 223 14.00 -39.71 -23.68
N THR A 224 13.02 -39.15 -22.98
CA THR A 224 12.12 -39.83 -22.04
C THR A 224 11.26 -40.87 -22.76
N THR A 225 11.14 -42.05 -22.15
CA THR A 225 10.37 -43.17 -22.70
C THR A 225 8.97 -43.29 -22.10
N ALA A 226 8.74 -42.66 -20.93
CA ALA A 226 7.46 -42.62 -20.24
C ALA A 226 6.96 -41.18 -20.07
N ASN A 227 5.65 -41.04 -19.82
CA ASN A 227 5.03 -39.76 -19.48
C ASN A 227 5.70 -39.11 -18.27
N ILE A 228 5.69 -37.78 -18.24
CA ILE A 228 6.23 -37.00 -17.12
C ILE A 228 5.11 -36.77 -16.12
N THR A 229 5.31 -37.16 -14.86
CA THR A 229 4.36 -36.93 -13.78
C THR A 229 4.79 -35.74 -12.93
N ALA A 230 3.82 -34.96 -12.48
CA ALA A 230 4.01 -33.79 -11.63
C ALA A 230 3.18 -33.93 -10.35
N THR A 231 3.78 -33.61 -9.21
CA THR A 231 3.13 -33.64 -7.89
C THR A 231 3.43 -32.37 -7.13
N SER A 232 2.44 -31.80 -6.45
CA SER A 232 2.60 -30.64 -5.56
C SER A 232 2.66 -31.10 -4.10
N SER A 233 3.52 -30.48 -3.30
CA SER A 233 3.64 -30.78 -1.86
C SER A 233 2.55 -30.11 -1.00
N SER A 234 1.66 -29.30 -1.58
CA SER A 234 0.63 -28.56 -0.86
C SER A 234 -0.67 -28.49 -1.67
N ASN A 235 -1.80 -28.60 -0.97
CA ASN A 235 -3.13 -28.42 -1.55
C ASN A 235 -3.47 -26.94 -1.87
N LEU A 236 -2.71 -25.99 -1.33
CA LEU A 236 -2.86 -24.56 -1.65
C LEU A 236 -2.34 -24.23 -3.06
N PHE A 237 -1.49 -25.10 -3.63
CA PHE A 237 -0.93 -24.98 -4.96
C PHE A 237 -1.36 -26.18 -5.79
N THR A 238 -2.46 -26.05 -6.52
CA THR A 238 -2.97 -27.10 -7.41
C THR A 238 -2.28 -27.03 -8.77
N ILE A 239 -2.13 -28.17 -9.43
CA ILE A 239 -1.43 -28.30 -10.71
C ILE A 239 -2.29 -29.04 -11.73
N THR A 240 -2.38 -28.49 -12.94
CA THR A 240 -3.14 -29.10 -14.04
C THR A 240 -2.41 -28.92 -15.37
N PRO A 241 -2.14 -29.99 -16.14
CA PRO A 241 -2.36 -31.40 -15.80
C PRO A 241 -1.30 -31.94 -14.83
N THR A 242 -1.57 -33.08 -14.17
CA THR A 242 -0.61 -33.81 -13.31
C THR A 242 0.26 -34.81 -14.07
N THR A 243 -0.10 -35.11 -15.32
CA THR A 243 0.65 -36.00 -16.21
C THR A 243 0.76 -35.34 -17.57
N LEU A 244 1.98 -35.30 -18.11
CA LEU A 244 2.32 -34.78 -19.42
C LEU A 244 2.81 -35.90 -20.35
N PRO A 245 2.68 -35.74 -21.68
CA PRO A 245 3.35 -36.61 -22.64
C PRO A 245 4.85 -36.71 -22.37
N LYS A 246 5.48 -37.78 -22.87
CA LYS A 246 6.93 -37.99 -22.74
C LYS A 246 7.76 -36.78 -23.18
N THR A 247 7.35 -36.05 -24.21
CA THR A 247 8.04 -34.86 -24.74
C THR A 247 7.91 -33.62 -23.85
N GLY A 248 7.02 -33.65 -22.85
CA GLY A 248 6.69 -32.51 -22.00
C GLY A 248 5.43 -31.77 -22.43
N GLY A 249 5.28 -30.54 -21.96
CA GLY A 249 4.11 -29.69 -22.15
C GLY A 249 4.02 -28.60 -21.09
N THR A 250 2.84 -27.98 -20.97
CA THR A 250 2.61 -26.88 -20.03
C THR A 250 1.79 -27.35 -18.82
N ILE A 251 2.20 -26.95 -17.62
CA ILE A 251 1.42 -27.09 -16.38
C ILE A 251 0.96 -25.72 -15.93
N THR A 252 -0.33 -25.58 -15.65
CA THR A 252 -0.88 -24.44 -14.91
C THR A 252 -0.82 -24.73 -13.42
N VAL A 253 -0.19 -23.84 -12.67
CA VAL A 253 -0.13 -23.85 -11.21
C VAL A 253 -1.08 -22.79 -10.68
N THR A 254 -2.04 -23.19 -9.85
CA THR A 254 -3.04 -22.30 -9.25
C THR A 254 -2.84 -22.23 -7.74
N TYR A 255 -2.63 -21.00 -7.23
CA TYR A 255 -2.52 -20.71 -5.81
C TYR A 255 -3.88 -20.23 -5.26
N THR A 256 -4.40 -20.92 -4.24
CA THR A 256 -5.68 -20.64 -3.59
C THR A 256 -5.51 -20.69 -2.06
N PRO A 257 -5.11 -19.58 -1.40
CA PRO A 257 -4.89 -19.55 0.03
C PRO A 257 -6.19 -19.53 0.84
N THR A 258 -6.21 -20.28 1.93
CA THR A 258 -7.30 -20.30 2.92
C THR A 258 -6.99 -19.50 4.20
N ALA A 259 -5.77 -18.99 4.34
CA ALA A 259 -5.34 -18.14 5.45
C ALA A 259 -4.35 -17.07 4.97
N ALA A 260 -4.37 -15.91 5.62
CA ALA A 260 -3.42 -14.84 5.35
C ALA A 260 -1.99 -15.26 5.75
N GLY A 261 -0.98 -14.66 5.12
CA GLY A 261 0.43 -14.93 5.37
C GLY A 261 1.17 -15.47 4.15
N THR A 262 2.39 -15.98 4.38
CA THR A 262 3.26 -16.53 3.35
C THR A 262 3.19 -18.06 3.34
N HIS A 263 3.09 -18.64 2.16
CA HIS A 263 2.93 -20.06 1.91
C HIS A 263 3.99 -20.54 0.92
N THR A 264 4.57 -21.71 1.14
CA THR A 264 5.59 -22.29 0.26
C THR A 264 5.27 -23.73 -0.10
N ALA A 265 5.61 -24.14 -1.31
CA ALA A 265 5.45 -25.52 -1.76
C ALA A 265 6.51 -25.89 -2.79
N THR A 266 6.60 -27.18 -3.13
CA THR A 266 7.48 -27.69 -4.18
C THR A 266 6.69 -28.57 -5.14
N ILE A 267 6.88 -28.36 -6.45
CA ILE A 267 6.44 -29.32 -7.46
C ILE A 267 7.59 -30.27 -7.76
N THR A 268 7.33 -31.58 -7.80
CA THR A 268 8.30 -32.61 -8.21
C THR A 268 7.87 -33.26 -9.52
N LEU A 269 8.79 -33.28 -10.49
CA LEU A 269 8.66 -33.86 -11.82
C LEU A 269 9.44 -35.18 -11.91
N LYS A 270 8.82 -36.24 -12.44
CA LYS A 270 9.43 -37.57 -12.58
C LYS A 270 9.11 -38.21 -13.93
N SER A 271 10.06 -38.94 -14.50
CA SER A 271 9.87 -39.83 -15.66
C SER A 271 10.89 -40.98 -15.58
N SER A 272 10.56 -42.13 -16.17
CA SER A 272 11.41 -43.33 -16.11
C SER A 272 12.79 -43.07 -16.71
N GLY A 273 13.84 -43.42 -15.98
CA GLY A 273 15.25 -43.23 -16.39
C GLY A 273 15.78 -41.80 -16.33
N ALA A 274 14.95 -40.80 -15.99
CA ALA A 274 15.38 -39.41 -15.82
C ALA A 274 15.56 -39.05 -14.34
N SER A 275 16.53 -38.20 -14.02
CA SER A 275 16.64 -37.61 -12.68
C SER A 275 15.46 -36.68 -12.38
N ASN A 276 14.94 -36.72 -11.15
CA ASN A 276 13.83 -35.87 -10.73
C ASN A 276 14.20 -34.37 -10.84
N LYS A 277 13.20 -33.54 -11.17
CA LYS A 277 13.32 -32.07 -11.14
C LYS A 277 12.31 -31.46 -10.19
N THR A 278 12.70 -30.38 -9.53
CA THR A 278 11.86 -29.65 -8.59
C THR A 278 11.66 -28.20 -9.02
N VAL A 279 10.50 -27.63 -8.67
CA VAL A 279 10.17 -26.21 -8.86
C VAL A 279 9.71 -25.64 -7.53
N THR A 280 10.29 -24.52 -7.12
CA THR A 280 9.95 -23.85 -5.85
C THR A 280 8.75 -22.93 -6.03
N LEU A 281 7.77 -23.01 -5.14
CA LEU A 281 6.58 -22.14 -5.14
C LEU A 281 6.54 -21.28 -3.88
N SER A 282 6.17 -20.01 -4.04
CA SER A 282 5.90 -19.08 -2.95
C SER A 282 4.61 -18.30 -3.21
N GLY A 283 3.79 -18.08 -2.19
CA GLY A 283 2.54 -17.33 -2.30
C GLY A 283 2.34 -16.44 -1.08
N THR A 284 1.89 -15.20 -1.27
CA THR A 284 1.48 -14.31 -0.18
C THR A 284 -0.02 -14.06 -0.26
N ALA A 285 -0.71 -14.20 0.86
CA ALA A 285 -2.14 -13.99 0.99
C ALA A 285 -2.44 -12.87 2.00
N THR A 286 -3.31 -11.93 1.65
CA THR A 286 -3.85 -10.93 2.59
C THR A 286 -5.32 -11.20 2.90
N THR A 287 -5.80 -10.74 4.06
CA THR A 287 -7.22 -10.84 4.41
C THR A 287 -8.06 -9.99 3.44
N PRO A 288 -9.19 -10.49 2.93
CA PRO A 288 -10.13 -9.70 2.14
C PRO A 288 -10.58 -8.48 2.94
N THR A 289 -10.25 -7.28 2.46
CA THR A 289 -10.71 -6.04 3.06
C THR A 289 -12.13 -5.79 2.59
N THR A 290 -13.11 -5.91 3.49
CA THR A 290 -14.47 -5.44 3.19
C THR A 290 -14.43 -3.92 3.24
N LEU A 291 -14.35 -3.28 2.06
CA LEU A 291 -14.30 -1.82 1.97
C LEU A 291 -15.57 -1.19 2.54
N LEU A 292 -15.41 -0.04 3.18
CA LEU A 292 -16.52 0.76 3.68
C LEU A 292 -17.49 1.09 2.54
N SER A 293 -18.77 0.88 2.77
CA SER A 293 -19.85 1.24 1.85
C SER A 293 -21.02 1.81 2.62
N PHE A 294 -21.70 2.79 2.04
CA PHE A 294 -22.85 3.42 2.68
C PHE A 294 -24.17 3.06 1.98
N THR A 295 -25.22 2.99 2.78
CA THR A 295 -26.62 2.92 2.34
C THR A 295 -27.23 4.31 2.45
N GLU A 296 -27.90 4.77 1.39
CA GLU A 296 -28.69 6.01 1.42
C GLU A 296 -29.90 5.84 2.35
N VAL A 297 -30.14 6.84 3.21
CA VAL A 297 -31.28 6.82 4.14
C VAL A 297 -32.32 7.87 3.73
N TRP A 298 -31.88 9.10 3.47
CA TRP A 298 -32.70 10.14 2.88
C TRP A 298 -31.85 11.04 1.99
N ASN A 299 -32.47 11.60 0.95
CA ASN A 299 -31.80 12.43 -0.03
C ASN A 299 -32.74 13.52 -0.54
N TYR A 300 -32.43 14.76 -0.18
CA TYR A 300 -33.10 15.98 -0.67
C TYR A 300 -32.21 16.65 -1.71
N GLY A 301 -32.07 16.01 -2.87
CA GLY A 301 -31.35 16.54 -4.02
C GLY A 301 -32.27 16.71 -5.22
N GLU A 302 -31.96 17.63 -6.12
CA GLU A 302 -32.70 17.79 -7.38
C GLU A 302 -32.83 16.45 -8.14
N THR A 303 -31.79 15.62 -8.11
CA THR A 303 -31.79 14.30 -8.76
C THR A 303 -32.68 13.27 -8.07
N SER A 304 -32.94 13.39 -6.75
CA SER A 304 -33.89 12.51 -6.05
C SER A 304 -35.34 12.93 -6.28
N GLY A 305 -35.58 14.15 -6.76
CA GLY A 305 -36.91 14.74 -6.91
C GLY A 305 -37.59 15.11 -5.58
N GLN A 306 -36.88 15.00 -4.46
CA GLN A 306 -37.40 15.30 -3.12
C GLN A 306 -36.94 16.68 -2.67
N THR A 307 -37.87 17.53 -2.26
CA THR A 307 -37.58 18.87 -1.71
C THR A 307 -38.17 19.00 -0.32
N PRO A 308 -37.39 19.39 0.70
CA PRO A 308 -37.89 19.57 2.04
C PRO A 308 -38.57 20.93 2.20
N THR A 309 -39.57 21.01 3.08
CA THR A 309 -40.30 22.27 3.34
C THR A 309 -39.43 23.38 3.92
N TRP A 310 -38.34 23.03 4.59
CA TRP A 310 -37.41 23.98 5.22
C TRP A 310 -36.36 24.54 4.25
N ALA A 311 -36.23 23.97 3.04
CA ALA A 311 -35.41 24.50 1.95
C ALA A 311 -36.15 24.28 0.61
N PRO A 312 -37.22 25.06 0.34
CA PRO A 312 -38.02 24.91 -0.87
C PRO A 312 -37.21 25.22 -2.14
N THR A 313 -36.10 25.94 -2.02
CA THR A 313 -35.10 26.07 -3.09
C THR A 313 -33.70 25.81 -2.54
N PHE A 314 -32.91 24.96 -3.21
CA PHE A 314 -31.55 24.64 -2.76
C PHE A 314 -30.53 25.78 -2.92
N GLY A 315 -30.93 26.90 -3.51
CA GLY A 315 -30.15 28.15 -3.46
C GLY A 315 -30.15 28.82 -2.08
N GLN A 316 -30.97 28.36 -1.15
CA GLN A 316 -31.05 28.90 0.20
C GLN A 316 -30.04 28.24 1.14
N ILE A 317 -29.69 26.97 0.91
CA ILE A 317 -28.74 26.24 1.76
C ILE A 317 -27.30 26.60 1.40
N ARG A 318 -26.43 26.80 2.39
CA ARG A 318 -25.02 27.17 2.18
C ARG A 318 -24.05 26.09 2.63
N ASN A 319 -23.70 26.09 3.91
CA ASN A 319 -22.81 25.11 4.51
C ASN A 319 -23.48 24.52 5.74
N MET A 320 -22.96 23.38 6.19
CA MET A 320 -23.48 22.68 7.36
C MET A 320 -22.37 22.12 8.24
N ASP A 321 -22.76 21.80 9.47
CA ASP A 321 -22.00 20.92 10.34
C ASP A 321 -22.92 20.03 11.19
N TYR A 322 -22.38 18.97 11.76
CA TYR A 322 -23.11 17.95 12.51
C TYR A 322 -22.67 17.91 13.98
N ALA A 323 -23.65 17.88 14.90
CA ALA A 323 -23.41 17.48 16.28
C ALA A 323 -24.67 16.87 16.92
N ASN A 324 -24.49 15.85 17.75
CA ASN A 324 -25.52 15.31 18.66
C ASN A 324 -26.87 15.00 17.96
N GLY A 325 -26.81 14.38 16.78
CA GLY A 325 -28.00 14.04 15.99
C GLY A 325 -28.65 15.20 15.24
N LYS A 326 -28.02 16.38 15.20
CA LYS A 326 -28.49 17.57 14.50
C LYS A 326 -27.55 17.95 13.36
N LEU A 327 -28.13 18.38 12.25
CA LEU A 327 -27.43 19.19 11.24
C LEU A 327 -27.78 20.65 11.49
N TYR A 328 -26.76 21.48 11.56
CA TYR A 328 -26.88 22.93 11.59
C TYR A 328 -26.58 23.41 10.18
N ILE A 329 -27.58 23.94 9.49
CA ILE A 329 -27.47 24.36 8.10
C ILE A 329 -27.65 25.86 8.03
N VAL A 330 -26.67 26.57 7.47
CA VAL A 330 -26.82 28.00 7.17
C VAL A 330 -27.80 28.14 6.01
N THR A 331 -28.90 28.85 6.24
CA THR A 331 -30.01 29.05 5.31
C THR A 331 -30.21 30.54 5.01
N ASP A 332 -30.47 30.88 3.75
CA ASP A 332 -30.69 32.23 3.21
C ASP A 332 -29.53 33.22 3.49
N GLY A 333 -28.41 32.73 4.00
CA GLY A 333 -27.29 33.54 4.46
C GLY A 333 -27.60 34.43 5.67
N THR A 334 -28.69 34.17 6.39
CA THR A 334 -29.18 35.02 7.50
C THR A 334 -29.56 34.25 8.76
N LYS A 335 -29.77 32.93 8.66
CA LYS A 335 -30.16 32.08 9.80
C LYS A 335 -29.47 30.71 9.75
N ILE A 336 -29.57 29.98 10.87
CA ILE A 336 -29.13 28.58 10.97
C ILE A 336 -30.35 27.72 11.28
N SER A 337 -30.73 26.86 10.33
CA SER A 337 -31.79 25.89 10.48
C SER A 337 -31.24 24.60 11.08
N VAL A 338 -31.95 24.08 12.09
CA VAL A 338 -31.57 22.85 12.80
C VAL A 338 -32.44 21.70 12.29
N ILE A 339 -31.79 20.68 11.74
CA ILE A 339 -32.44 19.52 11.11
C ILE A 339 -32.10 18.27 11.91
N ASN A 340 -33.06 17.37 12.08
CA ASN A 340 -32.77 16.02 12.58
C ASN A 340 -31.89 15.29 11.56
N ALA A 341 -30.63 15.01 11.91
CA ALA A 341 -29.65 14.50 10.98
C ALA A 341 -30.02 13.12 10.40
N GLN A 342 -30.74 12.29 11.15
CA GLN A 342 -31.09 10.93 10.73
C GLN A 342 -32.44 10.86 10.00
N LYS A 343 -33.31 11.85 10.20
CA LYS A 343 -34.67 11.88 9.62
C LYS A 343 -34.84 12.92 8.52
N GLY A 344 -33.94 13.90 8.38
CA GLY A 344 -34.06 15.01 7.44
C GLY A 344 -35.17 16.02 7.81
N THR A 345 -35.82 15.86 8.95
CA THR A 345 -36.95 16.68 9.40
C THR A 345 -36.48 17.96 10.09
N TYR A 346 -37.13 19.08 9.78
CA TYR A 346 -36.89 20.37 10.44
C TYR A 346 -37.21 20.32 11.94
N LEU A 347 -36.35 20.90 12.76
CA LEU A 347 -36.54 21.01 14.22
C LEU A 347 -36.79 22.45 14.68
N GLY A 348 -36.36 23.46 13.93
CA GLY A 348 -36.44 24.86 14.30
C GLY A 348 -35.23 25.64 13.80
N ASP A 349 -35.22 26.95 14.01
CA ASP A 349 -34.09 27.81 13.71
C ASP A 349 -33.39 28.21 15.02
N LEU A 350 -32.07 28.36 15.00
CA LEU A 350 -31.37 29.08 16.06
C LEU A 350 -31.80 30.55 16.04
N SER A 351 -31.68 31.24 17.17
CA SER A 351 -31.97 32.68 17.20
C SER A 351 -31.10 33.46 16.22
N ASN A 352 -31.71 34.33 15.42
CA ASN A 352 -31.02 35.20 14.46
C ASN A 352 -30.94 36.67 14.93
N LYS A 353 -31.27 36.96 16.19
CA LYS A 353 -31.19 38.31 16.76
C LYS A 353 -29.75 38.84 16.68
N ASN A 354 -29.56 40.13 16.44
CA ASN A 354 -28.26 40.83 16.44
C ASN A 354 -27.23 40.36 15.39
N ILE A 355 -27.63 39.59 14.39
CA ILE A 355 -26.79 39.20 13.25
C ILE A 355 -26.86 40.30 12.19
N SER A 356 -25.71 40.86 11.81
CA SER A 356 -25.65 41.94 10.81
C SER A 356 -24.26 42.13 10.20
N GLY A 357 -24.22 42.76 9.02
CA GLY A 357 -22.98 43.19 8.36
C GLY A 357 -22.27 42.09 7.56
N GLY A 358 -21.26 42.49 6.79
CA GLY A 358 -20.70 41.66 5.71
C GLY A 358 -21.51 41.73 4.42
N GLY A 359 -20.97 41.16 3.34
CA GLY A 359 -21.72 40.95 2.10
C GLY A 359 -22.73 39.79 2.22
N ILE A 360 -22.47 38.83 3.10
CA ILE A 360 -23.39 37.77 3.52
C ILE A 360 -23.28 37.65 5.03
N ALA A 361 -24.41 37.69 5.75
CA ALA A 361 -24.42 37.78 7.21
C ALA A 361 -23.99 36.46 7.90
N LEU A 362 -24.33 35.31 7.30
CA LEU A 362 -23.88 33.97 7.69
C LEU A 362 -23.55 33.15 6.44
N ILE A 363 -22.45 32.39 6.45
CA ILE A 363 -22.07 31.55 5.29
C ILE A 363 -21.65 30.13 5.67
N ASP A 364 -20.87 29.96 6.73
CA ASP A 364 -20.40 28.68 7.22
C ASP A 364 -20.53 28.62 8.73
N CYS A 365 -20.81 27.43 9.24
CA CYS A 365 -20.98 27.17 10.66
C CYS A 365 -20.19 25.93 11.07
N LYS A 366 -19.78 25.89 12.35
CA LYS A 366 -19.11 24.74 12.97
C LYS A 366 -19.67 24.52 14.36
N THR A 367 -19.71 23.26 14.74
CA THR A 367 -20.11 22.79 16.06
C THR A 367 -18.87 22.40 16.85
N VAL A 368 -18.81 22.83 18.11
CA VAL A 368 -17.67 22.55 19.01
C VAL A 368 -18.14 22.72 20.45
N ASP A 369 -17.87 21.74 21.30
CA ASP A 369 -18.26 21.72 22.72
C ASP A 369 -19.74 22.04 23.00
N GLY A 370 -20.65 21.51 22.16
CA GLY A 370 -22.09 21.76 22.27
C GLY A 370 -22.51 23.19 21.92
N LYS A 371 -21.60 23.99 21.36
CA LYS A 371 -21.84 25.35 20.83
C LYS A 371 -21.86 25.33 19.32
N VAL A 372 -22.49 26.35 18.74
CA VAL A 372 -22.46 26.61 17.31
C VAL A 372 -21.74 27.94 17.09
N ILE A 373 -20.80 27.98 16.16
CA ILE A 373 -20.21 29.22 15.67
C ILE A 373 -20.50 29.39 14.18
N ALA A 374 -20.58 30.63 13.71
CA ALA A 374 -20.74 30.90 12.28
C ALA A 374 -20.09 32.20 11.85
N SER A 375 -19.53 32.23 10.63
CA SER A 375 -18.89 33.40 10.05
C SER A 375 -19.82 34.13 9.07
N ASN A 376 -19.62 35.44 8.93
CA ASN A 376 -20.08 36.20 7.79
C ASN A 376 -19.07 36.10 6.62
N VAL A 377 -19.43 36.64 5.45
CA VAL A 377 -18.46 36.98 4.39
C VAL A 377 -18.27 38.49 4.38
N THR A 378 -17.03 38.96 4.36
CA THR A 378 -16.71 40.36 4.02
C THR A 378 -15.90 40.44 2.73
N THR A 379 -16.18 41.46 1.91
CA THR A 379 -15.48 41.76 0.64
C THR A 379 -14.88 43.17 0.63
N SER A 380 -14.80 43.81 1.81
CA SER A 380 -14.26 45.15 1.97
C SER A 380 -13.50 45.24 3.28
N THR A 381 -12.35 45.92 3.27
CA THR A 381 -11.57 46.24 4.48
C THR A 381 -12.30 47.21 5.42
N SER A 382 -13.36 47.87 4.94
CA SER A 382 -14.25 48.71 5.78
C SER A 382 -15.35 47.94 6.50
N SER A 383 -15.62 46.69 6.11
CA SER A 383 -16.64 45.83 6.74
C SER A 383 -15.97 44.69 7.51
N PRO A 384 -16.25 44.53 8.81
CA PRO A 384 -15.52 43.56 9.61
C PRO A 384 -15.88 42.11 9.24
N LEU A 385 -14.88 41.24 9.32
CA LEU A 385 -15.12 39.81 9.51
C LEU A 385 -15.73 39.64 10.91
N LYS A 386 -16.86 38.95 10.98
CA LYS A 386 -17.56 38.60 12.21
C LYS A 386 -17.71 37.10 12.33
N VAL A 387 -17.51 36.60 13.55
CA VAL A 387 -17.87 35.24 13.95
C VAL A 387 -18.85 35.35 15.12
N TYR A 388 -20.01 34.73 14.97
CA TYR A 388 -21.03 34.63 15.98
C TYR A 388 -20.92 33.30 16.71
N ILE A 389 -21.36 33.26 17.96
CA ILE A 389 -21.43 32.05 18.79
C ILE A 389 -22.77 31.95 19.49
N TRP A 390 -23.35 30.75 19.46
CA TRP A 390 -24.48 30.32 20.26
C TRP A 390 -23.97 29.37 21.33
N ASP A 391 -24.12 29.74 22.60
CA ASP A 391 -23.63 28.92 23.71
C ASP A 391 -24.40 27.60 23.89
N ASN A 392 -25.60 27.51 23.33
CA ASN A 392 -26.44 26.33 23.14
C ASN A 392 -27.56 26.67 22.13
N ASP A 393 -28.41 25.71 21.78
CA ASP A 393 -29.47 25.90 20.77
C ASP A 393 -30.53 26.95 21.11
N ASN A 394 -30.70 27.28 22.39
CA ASN A 394 -31.70 28.25 22.87
C ASN A 394 -31.09 29.64 23.10
N ALA A 395 -29.78 29.79 22.98
CA ALA A 395 -29.12 31.06 23.22
C ALA A 395 -29.37 32.05 22.06
N HIS A 396 -29.33 33.35 22.36
CA HIS A 396 -29.10 34.36 21.33
C HIS A 396 -27.63 34.35 20.90
N PRO A 397 -27.31 34.68 19.64
CA PRO A 397 -25.92 34.78 19.23
C PRO A 397 -25.25 36.00 19.84
N ARG A 398 -24.01 35.83 20.24
CA ARG A 398 -23.09 36.93 20.58
C ARG A 398 -21.91 36.95 19.64
N ILE A 399 -21.22 38.09 19.57
CA ILE A 399 -20.03 38.23 18.74
C ILE A 399 -18.85 37.57 19.46
N PHE A 400 -18.20 36.62 18.80
CA PHE A 400 -16.99 35.96 19.26
C PHE A 400 -15.72 36.59 18.68
N LEU A 401 -15.77 37.01 17.41
CA LEU A 401 -14.73 37.76 16.72
C LEU A 401 -15.37 38.89 15.92
N GLN A 402 -14.80 40.08 15.99
CA GLN A 402 -15.08 41.18 15.06
C GLN A 402 -13.77 41.90 14.75
N THR A 403 -13.34 41.90 13.49
CA THR A 403 -12.06 42.50 13.10
C THR A 403 -12.06 42.93 11.64
N THR A 404 -11.32 44.01 11.34
CA THR A 404 -10.95 44.42 9.98
C THR A 404 -9.52 44.00 9.62
N ASN A 405 -8.78 43.41 10.56
CA ASN A 405 -7.42 42.92 10.34
C ASN A 405 -7.44 41.45 9.92
N PHE A 406 -7.57 41.20 8.62
CA PHE A 406 -7.56 39.85 8.03
C PHE A 406 -6.42 39.67 7.01
N GLY A 407 -5.23 40.15 7.35
CA GLY A 407 -4.00 39.83 6.60
C GLY A 407 -3.92 40.42 5.18
N GLY A 408 -4.60 41.56 4.97
CA GLY A 408 -4.63 42.26 3.68
C GLY A 408 -5.46 41.57 2.59
N LEU A 409 -6.25 40.55 2.93
CA LEU A 409 -7.18 39.93 1.99
C LEU A 409 -8.31 40.89 1.63
N THR A 410 -8.85 40.79 0.42
CA THR A 410 -9.99 41.60 -0.04
C THR A 410 -11.33 40.90 0.17
N ARG A 411 -11.32 39.57 0.36
CA ARG A 411 -12.48 38.75 0.73
C ARG A 411 -12.07 37.68 1.73
N ILE A 412 -12.89 37.47 2.76
CA ILE A 412 -12.69 36.42 3.76
C ILE A 412 -14.02 35.99 4.38
N GLY A 413 -14.06 34.78 4.94
CA GLY A 413 -15.16 34.28 5.75
C GLY A 413 -16.00 33.18 5.09
N ASP A 414 -15.79 32.91 3.79
CA ASP A 414 -16.51 31.89 3.02
C ASP A 414 -16.58 30.52 3.70
N CYS A 415 -15.51 30.12 4.38
CA CYS A 415 -15.44 28.92 5.20
C CYS A 415 -14.70 29.22 6.51
N ILE A 416 -15.15 28.61 7.60
CA ILE A 416 -14.52 28.72 8.93
C ILE A 416 -13.99 27.36 9.38
N GLY A 417 -12.73 27.33 9.80
CA GLY A 417 -12.09 26.19 10.45
C GLY A 417 -11.91 26.44 11.95
N VAL A 418 -12.00 25.40 12.77
CA VAL A 418 -11.81 25.47 14.22
C VAL A 418 -10.80 24.42 14.65
N GLN A 419 -9.76 24.85 15.34
CA GLN A 419 -8.78 23.97 15.97
C GLN A 419 -8.96 23.97 17.48
N GLY A 420 -8.91 22.77 18.09
CA GLY A 420 -9.04 22.62 19.54
C GLY A 420 -10.47 22.91 19.98
N ASN A 421 -10.63 23.75 21.00
CA ASN A 421 -11.93 24.14 21.52
C ASN A 421 -12.10 25.66 21.61
N LEU A 422 -13.28 26.10 22.06
CA LEU A 422 -13.60 27.52 22.19
C LEU A 422 -13.09 28.17 23.48
N THR A 423 -12.39 27.41 24.34
CA THR A 423 -11.66 27.95 25.49
C THR A 423 -10.22 28.24 25.13
N ASN A 424 -9.52 27.26 24.55
CA ASN A 424 -8.14 27.35 24.07
C ASN A 424 -8.04 26.65 22.71
N GLY A 425 -7.79 27.43 21.66
CA GLY A 425 -7.89 26.95 20.29
C GLY A 425 -7.55 28.01 19.27
N ALA A 426 -8.08 27.88 18.06
CA ALA A 426 -7.96 28.91 17.04
C ALA A 426 -9.04 28.81 15.95
N LEU A 427 -9.38 29.97 15.38
CA LEU A 427 -10.19 30.07 14.16
C LEU A 427 -9.28 30.20 12.94
N TYR A 428 -9.65 29.51 11.87
CA TYR A 428 -8.92 29.47 10.61
C TYR A 428 -9.78 29.96 9.46
N PHE A 429 -9.19 30.80 8.63
CA PHE A 429 -9.71 31.26 7.36
C PHE A 429 -8.58 31.23 6.32
N ALA A 430 -8.92 31.33 5.04
CA ALA A 430 -7.93 31.40 3.98
C ALA A 430 -8.37 32.33 2.85
N GLY A 431 -7.40 32.74 2.03
CA GLY A 431 -7.60 33.52 0.82
C GLY A 431 -6.26 33.78 0.15
N ALA A 432 -6.28 34.03 -1.16
CA ALA A 432 -5.06 34.15 -1.96
C ALA A 432 -4.10 32.97 -1.68
N ASP A 433 -2.88 33.23 -1.23
CA ASP A 433 -1.83 32.27 -0.94
C ASP A 433 -1.57 32.07 0.56
N LYS A 434 -2.52 32.42 1.44
CA LYS A 434 -2.29 32.43 2.89
C LYS A 434 -3.48 31.94 3.71
N VAL A 435 -3.15 31.47 4.91
CA VAL A 435 -4.07 31.17 6.01
C VAL A 435 -4.04 32.31 7.02
N VAL A 436 -5.21 32.72 7.48
CA VAL A 436 -5.41 33.73 8.53
C VAL A 436 -5.92 33.03 9.78
N ARG A 437 -5.09 32.98 10.82
CA ARG A 437 -5.35 32.25 12.07
C ARG A 437 -5.55 33.20 13.24
N TYR A 438 -6.68 33.13 13.92
CA TYR A 438 -6.95 33.88 15.15
C TYR A 438 -6.87 32.94 16.35
N ALA A 439 -5.99 33.24 17.30
CA ALA A 439 -5.85 32.45 18.52
C ALA A 439 -7.06 32.66 19.44
N ILE A 440 -7.48 31.59 20.12
CA ILE A 440 -8.46 31.62 21.20
C ILE A 440 -7.73 31.28 22.48
N SER A 441 -7.87 32.12 23.50
CA SER A 441 -7.29 31.90 24.82
C SER A 441 -8.28 32.31 25.89
N ASN A 442 -8.51 31.42 26.85
CA ASN A 442 -9.48 31.59 27.94
C ASN A 442 -10.87 32.08 27.47
N GLY A 443 -11.38 31.53 26.37
CA GLY A 443 -12.71 31.86 25.86
C GLY A 443 -12.79 33.15 25.06
N VAL A 444 -11.66 33.80 24.74
CA VAL A 444 -11.60 35.05 23.98
C VAL A 444 -10.84 34.83 22.69
N CYS A 445 -11.43 35.21 21.55
CA CYS A 445 -10.77 35.20 20.26
C CYS A 445 -9.96 36.48 20.04
N ALA A 446 -8.68 36.35 19.69
CA ALA A 446 -7.84 37.47 19.32
C ALA A 446 -8.35 38.15 18.04
N THR A 447 -8.21 39.47 17.96
CA THR A 447 -8.59 40.28 16.77
C THR A 447 -7.43 40.51 15.81
N THR A 448 -6.19 40.22 16.25
CA THR A 448 -4.98 40.26 15.42
C THR A 448 -4.62 38.82 15.03
N PRO A 449 -4.54 38.50 13.72
CA PRO A 449 -4.25 37.15 13.26
C PRO A 449 -2.74 36.88 13.17
N THR A 450 -2.38 35.61 13.23
CA THR A 450 -1.15 35.09 12.63
C THR A 450 -1.40 34.77 11.16
N ILE A 451 -0.50 35.22 10.28
CA ILE A 451 -0.56 34.94 8.85
C ILE A 451 0.43 33.83 8.51
N ILE A 452 -0.04 32.81 7.81
CA ILE A 452 0.77 31.65 7.42
C ILE A 452 0.71 31.53 5.89
N SER A 453 1.84 31.71 5.22
CA SER A 453 1.94 31.54 3.76
C SER A 453 1.88 30.06 3.39
N MET A 454 1.19 29.75 2.30
CA MET A 454 1.09 28.39 1.77
C MET A 454 2.11 28.21 0.65
N VAL A 455 3.06 27.31 0.84
CA VAL A 455 4.16 27.10 -0.12
C VAL A 455 4.36 25.62 -0.44
N ASN A 456 4.82 25.33 -1.65
CA ASN A 456 5.25 23.98 -2.03
C ASN A 456 6.67 23.67 -1.51
N SER A 457 7.20 22.49 -1.82
CA SER A 457 8.56 22.08 -1.42
C SER A 457 9.68 22.94 -2.02
N SER A 458 9.41 23.65 -3.10
CA SER A 458 10.32 24.63 -3.72
C SER A 458 10.14 26.06 -3.21
N ASN A 459 9.34 26.24 -2.15
CA ASN A 459 8.99 27.54 -1.57
C ASN A 459 8.18 28.46 -2.51
N ASN A 460 7.55 27.92 -3.55
CA ASN A 460 6.64 28.68 -4.41
C ASN A 460 5.25 28.76 -3.77
N ALA A 461 4.62 29.93 -3.88
CA ALA A 461 3.27 30.17 -3.35
C ALA A 461 2.22 29.23 -3.98
N ILE A 462 1.33 28.71 -3.15
CA ILE A 462 0.15 27.93 -3.56
C ILE A 462 -1.08 28.79 -3.32
N THR A 463 -1.74 29.22 -4.39
CA THR A 463 -2.96 30.03 -4.32
C THR A 463 -4.20 29.16 -4.16
N CYS A 464 -5.09 29.58 -3.29
CA CYS A 464 -6.48 29.15 -3.20
C CYS A 464 -7.34 29.76 -4.31
N GLY A 465 -8.33 29.00 -4.75
CA GLY A 465 -9.47 29.49 -5.52
C GLY A 465 -10.57 30.07 -4.64
N VAL A 466 -11.81 29.99 -5.13
CA VAL A 466 -13.01 30.46 -4.46
C VAL A 466 -13.39 29.56 -3.29
N SER A 467 -13.96 30.17 -2.25
CA SER A 467 -14.46 29.53 -1.03
C SER A 467 -13.44 28.67 -0.27
N PRO A 468 -12.17 29.08 -0.12
CA PRO A 468 -11.16 28.18 0.44
C PRO A 468 -11.49 27.76 1.87
N ARG A 469 -11.43 26.46 2.11
CA ARG A 469 -11.71 25.83 3.40
C ARG A 469 -10.42 25.31 4.01
N VAL A 470 -10.16 25.69 5.25
CA VAL A 470 -9.09 25.13 6.08
C VAL A 470 -9.70 24.19 7.10
N ILE A 471 -9.22 22.96 7.17
CA ILE A 471 -9.65 21.93 8.12
C ILE A 471 -8.46 21.63 9.02
N PRO A 472 -8.34 22.31 10.17
CA PRO A 472 -7.21 22.10 11.06
C PRO A 472 -7.33 20.81 11.86
N GLU A 473 -6.18 20.20 12.15
CA GLU A 473 -6.03 19.02 12.97
C GLU A 473 -5.47 19.40 14.36
N ALA A 474 -5.66 18.53 15.35
CA ALA A 474 -5.11 18.71 16.69
C ALA A 474 -3.57 18.80 16.69
N SER A 475 -2.91 18.16 15.71
CA SER A 475 -1.46 18.16 15.53
C SER A 475 -0.86 19.52 15.13
N GLY A 476 -1.69 20.48 14.72
CA GLY A 476 -1.23 21.72 14.09
C GLY A 476 -1.12 21.65 12.57
N LYS A 477 -1.17 20.44 11.98
CA LYS A 477 -1.37 20.27 10.54
C LYS A 477 -2.79 20.68 10.16
N TRP A 478 -2.99 20.93 8.88
CA TRP A 478 -4.30 21.31 8.38
C TRP A 478 -4.44 20.94 6.91
N TRP A 479 -5.68 20.62 6.51
CA TRP A 479 -6.03 20.47 5.10
C TRP A 479 -6.54 21.79 4.53
N MET A 480 -6.25 22.04 3.27
CA MET A 480 -6.89 23.07 2.47
C MET A 480 -7.54 22.46 1.23
N VAL A 481 -8.75 22.92 0.94
CA VAL A 481 -9.51 22.58 -0.26
C VAL A 481 -10.19 23.85 -0.77
N SER A 482 -10.23 24.04 -2.08
CA SER A 482 -10.83 25.23 -2.71
C SER A 482 -11.23 24.91 -4.15
N SER A 483 -11.92 25.83 -4.83
CA SER A 483 -12.43 25.61 -6.19
C SER A 483 -11.38 25.28 -7.27
N THR A 484 -10.09 25.38 -6.98
CA THR A 484 -9.00 25.14 -7.94
C THR A 484 -8.00 24.09 -7.47
N ASN A 485 -8.18 23.51 -6.28
CA ASN A 485 -7.20 22.61 -5.68
C ASN A 485 -7.85 21.33 -5.17
N TYR A 486 -7.22 20.21 -5.45
CA TYR A 486 -7.49 18.97 -4.71
C TYR A 486 -7.21 19.18 -3.21
N PRO A 487 -7.78 18.37 -2.31
CA PRO A 487 -7.41 18.40 -0.91
C PRO A 487 -5.90 18.29 -0.71
N MET A 488 -5.31 19.26 -0.03
CA MET A 488 -3.88 19.36 0.24
C MET A 488 -3.64 19.49 1.73
N ALA A 489 -2.77 18.66 2.29
CA ALA A 489 -2.36 18.75 3.68
C ALA A 489 -1.09 19.59 3.81
N PHE A 490 -1.06 20.47 4.80
CA PHE A 490 0.05 21.35 5.10
C PHE A 490 0.54 21.13 6.53
N ASN A 491 1.84 21.36 6.72
CA ASN A 491 2.44 21.45 8.04
C ASN A 491 2.03 22.77 8.71
N ALA A 492 2.20 22.85 10.04
CA ALA A 492 1.84 24.04 10.82
C ALA A 492 2.50 25.35 10.33
N ASN A 493 3.69 25.25 9.72
CA ASN A 493 4.44 26.37 9.15
C ASN A 493 3.99 26.78 7.72
N GLY A 494 3.03 26.09 7.12
CA GLY A 494 2.51 26.41 5.79
C GLY A 494 3.21 25.74 4.61
N THR A 495 4.15 24.81 4.85
CA THR A 495 4.72 23.98 3.77
C THR A 495 3.79 22.82 3.42
N LEU A 496 3.58 22.57 2.13
CA LEU A 496 2.81 21.43 1.62
C LEU A 496 3.44 20.11 2.06
N SER A 497 2.63 19.24 2.67
CA SER A 497 3.04 17.89 3.10
C SER A 497 2.58 16.81 2.12
N THR A 498 1.34 16.89 1.62
CA THR A 498 0.82 15.92 0.64
C THR A 498 -0.38 16.50 -0.11
N THR A 499 -0.63 15.98 -1.30
CA THR A 499 -1.86 16.23 -2.07
C THR A 499 -2.60 14.91 -2.21
N LEU A 500 -3.93 14.95 -2.05
CA LEU A 500 -4.78 13.79 -2.32
C LEU A 500 -4.64 13.33 -3.77
N ASN A 501 -4.58 12.03 -4.02
CA ASN A 501 -4.59 11.47 -5.37
C ASN A 501 -5.81 11.99 -6.17
N SER A 502 -5.56 12.76 -7.23
CA SER A 502 -6.62 13.42 -8.01
C SER A 502 -7.61 12.43 -8.65
N ALA A 503 -7.16 11.21 -8.97
CA ALA A 503 -8.02 10.17 -9.53
C ALA A 503 -9.18 9.81 -8.59
N THR A 504 -8.99 9.95 -7.26
CA THR A 504 -10.02 9.64 -6.26
C THR A 504 -11.25 10.52 -6.35
N VAL A 505 -11.08 11.75 -6.83
CA VAL A 505 -12.14 12.74 -7.05
C VAL A 505 -12.46 12.93 -8.54
N GLY A 506 -12.07 11.98 -9.40
CA GLY A 506 -12.32 12.02 -10.84
C GLY A 506 -11.50 13.08 -11.59
N ASN A 507 -10.36 13.49 -11.03
CA ASN A 507 -9.50 14.57 -11.52
C ASN A 507 -10.17 15.96 -11.53
N ILE A 508 -11.20 16.16 -10.70
CA ILE A 508 -11.93 17.41 -10.58
C ILE A 508 -11.48 18.15 -9.32
N SER A 509 -10.85 19.31 -9.50
CA SER A 509 -10.32 20.12 -8.39
C SER A 509 -11.33 21.11 -7.80
N SER A 510 -12.53 21.19 -8.38
CA SER A 510 -13.56 22.17 -7.99
C SER A 510 -14.34 21.83 -6.71
N GLY A 511 -13.99 20.74 -6.04
CA GLY A 511 -14.56 20.37 -4.74
C GLY A 511 -14.19 21.36 -3.63
N ASN A 512 -14.98 21.43 -2.56
CA ASN A 512 -14.77 22.41 -1.50
C ASN A 512 -14.87 21.85 -0.06
N ALA A 513 -15.13 20.57 0.09
CA ALA A 513 -15.15 19.93 1.39
C ALA A 513 -14.38 18.62 1.37
N PHE A 514 -13.66 18.38 2.47
CA PHE A 514 -12.89 17.18 2.71
C PHE A 514 -12.99 16.80 4.20
N LYS A 515 -13.05 15.51 4.50
CA LYS A 515 -12.96 15.00 5.87
C LYS A 515 -12.22 13.67 5.84
N ALA A 516 -11.07 13.64 6.52
CA ALA A 516 -10.39 12.41 6.91
C ALA A 516 -11.03 11.83 8.17
N PHE A 517 -11.11 10.50 8.26
CA PHE A 517 -11.59 9.77 9.43
C PHE A 517 -11.02 8.35 9.44
N GLU A 518 -10.97 7.74 10.62
CA GLU A 518 -10.54 6.35 10.77
C GLU A 518 -11.75 5.46 11.10
N PHE A 519 -11.81 4.27 10.53
CA PHE A 519 -12.82 3.26 10.87
C PHE A 519 -12.22 1.86 10.75
N LYS A 520 -12.31 1.07 11.82
CA LYS A 520 -11.74 -0.29 11.91
C LYS A 520 -10.26 -0.32 11.47
N ASP A 521 -9.45 0.57 12.07
CA ASP A 521 -8.02 0.72 11.81
C ASP A 521 -7.65 1.07 10.35
N THR A 522 -8.62 1.51 9.55
CA THR A 522 -8.40 1.98 8.18
C THR A 522 -8.67 3.47 8.08
N ASN A 523 -7.73 4.18 7.45
CA ASN A 523 -7.86 5.60 7.16
C ASN A 523 -8.72 5.80 5.91
N TYR A 524 -9.85 6.48 6.07
CA TYR A 524 -10.75 6.85 5.00
C TYR A 524 -10.81 8.37 4.84
N GLY A 525 -11.18 8.79 3.64
CA GLY A 525 -11.50 10.18 3.34
C GLY A 525 -12.82 10.29 2.60
N VAL A 526 -13.48 11.43 2.77
CA VAL A 526 -14.58 11.85 1.91
C VAL A 526 -14.29 13.23 1.35
N ALA A 527 -14.45 13.40 0.04
CA ALA A 527 -14.18 14.65 -0.66
C ALA A 527 -15.31 14.99 -1.63
N THR A 528 -15.82 16.21 -1.60
CA THR A 528 -16.86 16.61 -2.56
C THR A 528 -16.27 16.73 -3.96
N THR A 529 -17.00 16.26 -4.96
CA THR A 529 -16.65 16.34 -6.38
C THR A 529 -17.91 16.50 -7.25
N TYR A 530 -17.75 16.57 -8.56
CA TYR A 530 -18.81 16.80 -9.54
C TYR A 530 -18.72 15.79 -10.68
N ASN A 531 -19.61 15.89 -11.67
CA ASN A 531 -19.45 15.19 -12.94
C ASN A 531 -18.29 15.81 -13.76
N GLY A 532 -17.65 15.00 -14.61
CA GLY A 532 -16.57 15.46 -15.49
C GLY A 532 -17.03 16.57 -16.46
N GLY A 533 -16.14 17.52 -16.76
CA GLY A 533 -16.45 18.75 -17.51
C GLY A 533 -16.45 19.97 -16.58
N THR A 534 -15.30 20.62 -16.43
CA THR A 534 -14.95 21.51 -15.30
C THR A 534 -15.81 22.77 -15.14
N THR A 535 -16.59 23.17 -16.13
CA THR A 535 -17.33 24.45 -16.12
C THR A 535 -18.76 24.34 -15.63
N THR A 536 -19.38 23.16 -15.67
CA THR A 536 -20.82 22.98 -15.38
C THR A 536 -21.11 22.81 -13.89
N LEU A 537 -20.19 22.22 -13.12
CA LEU A 537 -20.31 21.96 -11.66
C LEU A 537 -21.64 21.29 -11.29
N THR A 538 -22.09 20.35 -12.11
CA THR A 538 -23.30 19.55 -11.91
C THR A 538 -22.96 18.18 -11.31
N GLY A 539 -23.97 17.49 -10.80
CA GLY A 539 -23.83 16.17 -10.18
C GLY A 539 -22.94 16.20 -8.95
N GLY A 540 -23.07 17.23 -8.13
CA GLY A 540 -22.34 17.36 -6.87
C GLY A 540 -22.56 16.13 -6.00
N LYS A 541 -21.47 15.54 -5.54
CA LYS A 541 -21.45 14.28 -4.79
C LYS A 541 -20.24 14.25 -3.88
N VAL A 542 -20.12 13.21 -3.08
CA VAL A 542 -18.93 12.93 -2.29
C VAL A 542 -18.29 11.63 -2.74
N ALA A 543 -16.98 11.66 -3.02
CA ALA A 543 -16.17 10.48 -3.26
C ALA A 543 -15.74 9.89 -1.91
N LEU A 544 -16.00 8.60 -1.70
CA LEU A 544 -15.44 7.81 -0.61
C LEU A 544 -14.09 7.25 -1.03
N ILE A 545 -13.10 7.39 -0.15
CA ILE A 545 -11.69 7.19 -0.47
C ILE A 545 -11.05 6.29 0.59
N ASP A 546 -10.31 5.28 0.14
CA ASP A 546 -9.40 4.48 0.96
C ASP A 546 -7.99 5.09 0.91
N ALA A 547 -7.45 5.47 2.06
CA ALA A 547 -6.12 6.04 2.21
C ALA A 547 -5.14 5.10 2.93
N THR A 548 -5.38 3.78 2.93
CA THR A 548 -4.50 2.77 3.54
C THR A 548 -3.06 2.86 3.02
N LYS A 549 -2.88 3.19 1.73
CA LYS A 549 -1.56 3.38 1.08
C LYS A 549 -1.01 4.81 1.23
N GLY A 550 -1.65 5.65 2.04
CA GLY A 550 -1.39 7.08 2.17
C GLY A 550 -2.15 7.93 1.15
N TRP A 551 -2.36 9.21 1.47
CA TRP A 551 -3.23 10.12 0.71
C TRP A 551 -2.82 10.34 -0.75
N ALA A 552 -1.52 10.34 -1.05
CA ALA A 552 -1.01 10.49 -2.42
C ALA A 552 -1.23 9.24 -3.28
N GLN A 553 -1.47 8.08 -2.67
CA GLN A 553 -1.76 6.80 -3.33
C GLN A 553 -3.15 6.28 -2.99
N ALA A 554 -4.02 7.16 -2.49
CA ALA A 554 -5.36 6.81 -2.09
C ALA A 554 -6.18 6.31 -3.28
N GLU A 555 -7.15 5.43 -3.02
CA GLU A 555 -7.99 4.80 -4.02
C GLU A 555 -9.47 5.18 -3.81
N LYS A 556 -10.20 5.37 -4.91
CA LYS A 556 -11.65 5.64 -4.83
C LYS A 556 -12.39 4.34 -4.55
N ILE A 557 -13.33 4.38 -3.60
CA ILE A 557 -14.23 3.27 -3.33
C ILE A 557 -15.55 3.46 -4.10
N ALA A 558 -16.23 4.59 -3.88
CA ALA A 558 -17.57 4.85 -4.41
C ALA A 558 -17.91 6.35 -4.40
N ASP A 559 -19.03 6.71 -5.03
CA ASP A 559 -19.63 8.04 -5.01
C ASP A 559 -20.99 8.03 -4.30
N TYR A 560 -21.26 9.07 -3.51
CA TYR A 560 -22.52 9.23 -2.77
C TYR A 560 -23.11 10.65 -2.92
N PRO A 561 -24.38 10.81 -3.32
CA PRO A 561 -25.15 9.81 -4.07
C PRO A 561 -24.45 9.49 -5.40
N SER A 562 -24.59 8.26 -5.89
CA SER A 562 -23.92 7.79 -7.12
C SER A 562 -24.26 8.65 -8.34
N ASN A 563 -25.54 9.04 -8.44
CA ASN A 563 -26.06 9.86 -9.54
C ASN A 563 -25.78 11.37 -9.37
N GLY A 564 -25.19 11.79 -8.24
CA GLY A 564 -25.08 13.20 -7.86
C GLY A 564 -26.36 13.79 -7.28
N LEU A 565 -26.24 14.94 -6.64
CA LEU A 565 -27.33 15.64 -5.96
C LEU A 565 -28.22 16.43 -6.92
N GLY A 566 -27.66 17.03 -7.98
CA GLY A 566 -28.46 17.86 -8.87
C GLY A 566 -27.75 18.37 -10.12
N SER A 567 -28.51 19.05 -10.98
CA SER A 567 -28.03 19.60 -12.26
C SER A 567 -27.84 21.11 -12.23
N THR A 568 -28.30 21.80 -11.20
CA THR A 568 -28.08 23.24 -11.06
C THR A 568 -26.62 23.50 -10.67
N ARG A 569 -25.96 24.40 -11.42
CA ARG A 569 -24.55 24.75 -11.22
C ARG A 569 -24.33 25.33 -9.81
N ASN A 570 -23.37 24.76 -9.06
CA ASN A 570 -22.90 25.37 -7.82
C ASN A 570 -21.96 26.55 -8.12
N THR A 571 -22.51 27.75 -8.31
CA THR A 571 -21.72 28.94 -8.65
C THR A 571 -20.86 29.48 -7.51
N SER A 572 -21.22 29.15 -6.27
CA SER A 572 -20.50 29.59 -5.06
C SER A 572 -19.35 28.68 -4.66
N PHE A 573 -19.26 27.49 -5.26
CA PHE A 573 -18.41 26.38 -4.83
C PHE A 573 -18.65 25.92 -3.39
N SER A 574 -19.65 26.46 -2.68
CA SER A 574 -19.98 26.09 -1.30
C SER A 574 -20.45 24.64 -1.26
N THR A 575 -19.69 23.81 -0.56
CA THR A 575 -20.07 22.43 -0.23
C THR A 575 -19.66 22.12 1.21
N SER A 576 -20.32 21.14 1.80
CA SER A 576 -20.02 20.68 3.15
C SER A 576 -20.16 19.16 3.25
N VAL A 577 -19.30 18.55 4.05
CA VAL A 577 -19.40 17.15 4.44
C VAL A 577 -19.28 17.05 5.94
N ALA A 578 -20.05 16.14 6.54
CA ALA A 578 -19.91 15.75 7.92
C ALA A 578 -19.83 14.24 8.02
N VAL A 579 -19.01 13.74 8.94
CA VAL A 579 -18.83 12.31 9.22
C VAL A 579 -18.88 12.09 10.71
N ALA A 580 -19.69 11.13 11.17
CA ALA A 580 -19.69 10.65 12.54
C ALA A 580 -19.28 9.18 12.57
N VAL A 581 -18.17 8.88 13.26
CA VAL A 581 -17.68 7.51 13.47
C VAL A 581 -18.22 7.01 14.80
N ASN A 582 -19.05 5.98 14.77
CA ASN A 582 -19.74 5.43 15.93
C ASN A 582 -19.04 4.15 16.42
N GLY A 583 -17.78 4.31 16.84
CA GLY A 583 -16.89 3.19 17.18
C GLY A 583 -16.59 2.30 15.98
N THR A 584 -16.59 0.98 16.18
CA THR A 584 -16.42 -0.01 15.09
C THR A 584 -17.76 -0.46 14.48
N SER A 585 -18.88 -0.02 15.04
CA SER A 585 -20.22 -0.49 14.68
C SER A 585 -20.78 0.17 13.43
N GLY A 586 -20.48 1.44 13.20
CA GLY A 586 -21.03 2.16 12.06
C GLY A 586 -20.44 3.55 11.83
N VAL A 587 -20.75 4.08 10.65
CA VAL A 587 -20.32 5.42 10.21
C VAL A 587 -21.52 6.11 9.60
N GLU A 588 -21.66 7.40 9.87
CA GLU A 588 -22.67 8.27 9.29
C GLU A 588 -22.00 9.33 8.42
N LEU A 589 -22.61 9.64 7.27
CA LEU A 589 -22.09 10.56 6.28
C LEU A 589 -23.22 11.50 5.81
N TRP A 590 -22.95 12.80 5.85
CA TRP A 590 -23.81 13.82 5.26
C TRP A 590 -23.03 14.63 4.23
N VAL A 591 -23.69 14.95 3.13
CA VAL A 591 -23.16 15.81 2.07
C VAL A 591 -24.18 16.88 1.72
N LEU A 592 -23.71 18.11 1.56
CA LEU A 592 -24.48 19.26 1.11
C LEU A 592 -23.73 19.95 -0.03
N VAL A 593 -24.43 20.21 -1.13
CA VAL A 593 -23.94 20.98 -2.27
C VAL A 593 -24.91 22.11 -2.54
N HIS A 594 -24.42 23.34 -2.44
CA HIS A 594 -25.22 24.54 -2.72
C HIS A 594 -25.85 24.48 -4.11
N ASN A 595 -27.11 24.94 -4.23
CA ASN A 595 -27.99 24.82 -5.38
C ASN A 595 -28.47 23.41 -5.74
N GLN A 596 -27.96 22.34 -5.13
CA GLN A 596 -28.27 20.97 -5.56
C GLN A 596 -28.96 20.12 -4.52
N GLY A 597 -28.59 20.26 -3.24
CA GLY A 597 -29.28 19.53 -2.17
C GLY A 597 -28.41 19.05 -1.02
N VAL A 598 -29.00 18.19 -0.19
CA VAL A 598 -28.38 17.55 0.97
C VAL A 598 -28.85 16.11 1.10
N ALA A 599 -27.97 15.21 1.55
CA ALA A 599 -28.30 13.80 1.73
C ALA A 599 -27.59 13.17 2.93
N TYR A 600 -28.13 12.06 3.43
CA TYR A 600 -27.61 11.25 4.52
C TYR A 600 -27.44 9.79 4.11
N PHE A 601 -26.30 9.24 4.48
CA PHE A 601 -25.94 7.85 4.28
C PHE A 601 -25.37 7.24 5.56
N LYS A 602 -25.53 5.93 5.74
CA LYS A 602 -24.96 5.21 6.88
C LYS A 602 -24.34 3.87 6.49
N HIS A 603 -23.36 3.45 7.28
CA HIS A 603 -22.79 2.11 7.26
C HIS A 603 -23.00 1.46 8.63
N GLY A 604 -23.39 0.18 8.65
CA GLY A 604 -23.50 -0.60 9.87
C GLY A 604 -24.57 -0.08 10.84
N SER A 605 -24.33 -0.31 12.14
CA SER A 605 -25.22 0.10 13.22
C SER A 605 -24.80 1.44 13.80
N VAL A 606 -25.73 2.39 13.85
CA VAL A 606 -25.51 3.76 14.34
C VAL A 606 -26.49 4.07 15.48
N PRO A 607 -26.14 4.96 16.44
CA PRO A 607 -27.03 5.35 17.53
C PRO A 607 -28.33 5.95 17.01
N THR A 608 -29.44 5.79 17.74
CA THR A 608 -30.68 6.49 17.42
C THR A 608 -30.73 7.83 18.15
N TRP A 609 -30.89 8.93 17.41
CA TRP A 609 -30.97 10.26 17.97
C TRP A 609 -32.41 10.81 17.99
N ASN A 610 -32.82 11.33 19.15
CA ASN A 610 -34.06 12.09 19.34
C ASN A 610 -33.75 13.53 19.78
N PRO A 611 -33.14 14.35 18.90
CA PRO A 611 -32.76 15.72 19.23
C PRO A 611 -33.98 16.59 19.54
N LYS A 612 -33.85 17.44 20.57
CA LYS A 612 -34.86 18.45 20.90
C LYS A 612 -34.80 19.63 19.93
N ALA A 613 -35.97 20.18 19.61
CA ALA A 613 -36.11 21.44 18.89
C ALA A 613 -35.44 22.60 19.63
N PRO A 614 -34.78 23.53 18.93
CA PRO A 614 -34.42 24.83 19.50
C PRO A 614 -35.66 25.55 20.01
N ASN A 615 -35.57 26.15 21.20
CA ASN A 615 -36.57 27.04 21.75
C ASN A 615 -35.88 28.31 22.29
N PRO A 616 -35.46 29.22 21.40
CA PRO A 616 -34.86 30.48 21.81
C PRO A 616 -35.93 31.42 22.40
N GLU A 617 -36.22 31.24 23.70
CA GLU A 617 -37.08 32.14 24.47
C GLU A 617 -36.34 33.45 24.82
N GLU A 618 -37.08 34.52 25.11
CA GLU A 618 -36.51 35.73 25.72
C GLU A 618 -36.05 35.38 27.14
N VAL A 619 -34.77 35.08 27.30
CA VAL A 619 -34.20 34.78 28.62
C VAL A 619 -34.27 36.04 29.48
N THR A 620 -35.11 35.99 30.51
CA THR A 620 -35.07 36.95 31.61
C THR A 620 -34.14 36.34 32.67
N GLU A 621 -32.93 36.88 32.81
CA GLU A 621 -31.98 36.37 33.82
C GLU A 621 -32.11 37.22 35.09
N THR A 622 -32.51 36.59 36.19
CA THR A 622 -32.56 37.21 37.52
C THR A 622 -31.29 36.84 38.27
N VAL A 623 -30.53 37.87 38.69
CA VAL A 623 -29.25 37.73 39.38
C VAL A 623 -29.39 38.29 40.79
N THR A 624 -29.00 37.49 41.79
CA THR A 624 -28.79 37.96 43.17
C THR A 624 -27.36 38.54 43.27
N PRO A 625 -27.19 39.82 43.66
CA PRO A 625 -25.88 40.46 43.77
C PRO A 625 -24.97 39.81 44.81
N PHE A 626 -23.67 39.87 44.57
CA PHE A 626 -22.64 39.30 45.45
C PHE A 626 -22.40 40.09 46.76
N TYR A 627 -22.86 41.35 46.83
CA TYR A 627 -22.50 42.30 47.89
C TYR A 627 -23.70 42.92 48.62
N ASP A 628 -24.91 42.69 48.13
CA ASP A 628 -26.13 43.23 48.74
C ASP A 628 -27.31 42.29 48.48
N ASN A 629 -27.77 41.62 49.53
CA ASN A 629 -28.88 40.67 49.45
C ASN A 629 -30.24 41.37 49.23
N ASN A 630 -30.32 42.69 49.44
CA ASN A 630 -31.56 43.46 49.33
C ASN A 630 -31.75 44.06 47.94
N LEU A 631 -30.70 44.09 47.11
CA LEU A 631 -30.78 44.49 45.71
C LEU A 631 -31.05 43.23 44.86
N LYS A 632 -32.06 43.27 43.99
CA LYS A 632 -32.25 42.27 42.94
C LYS A 632 -32.02 42.94 41.59
N ILE A 633 -31.27 42.29 40.72
CA ILE A 633 -31.03 42.77 39.37
C ILE A 633 -31.58 41.71 38.41
N SER A 634 -32.51 42.12 37.55
CA SER A 634 -33.02 41.27 36.47
C SER A 634 -32.76 41.98 35.16
N TYR A 635 -32.47 41.24 34.09
CA TYR A 635 -32.30 41.88 32.80
C TYR A 635 -32.80 41.00 31.65
N ASN A 636 -33.15 41.67 30.56
CA ASN A 636 -33.38 41.10 29.24
C ASN A 636 -32.49 41.81 28.22
N ASN A 637 -32.65 41.52 26.93
CA ASN A 637 -31.77 42.07 25.89
C ASN A 637 -31.88 43.60 25.68
N GLU A 638 -32.90 44.25 26.24
CA GLU A 638 -33.15 45.67 26.04
C GLU A 638 -32.99 46.49 27.31
N THR A 639 -33.35 45.91 28.45
CA THR A 639 -33.50 46.60 29.72
C THR A 639 -32.94 45.78 30.88
N LEU A 640 -32.23 46.47 31.76
CA LEU A 640 -31.84 46.01 33.07
C LEU A 640 -32.79 46.65 34.08
N SER A 641 -33.41 45.84 34.92
CA SER A 641 -34.31 46.26 35.99
C SER A 641 -33.67 45.99 37.34
N VAL A 642 -33.94 46.87 38.30
CA VAL A 642 -33.49 46.74 39.69
C VAL A 642 -34.66 46.85 40.64
N GLU A 643 -34.60 46.09 41.72
CA GLU A 643 -35.52 46.16 42.85
C GLU A 643 -34.68 46.21 44.12
N VAL A 644 -34.90 47.20 44.99
CA VAL A 644 -34.31 47.24 46.32
C VAL A 644 -35.45 46.98 47.32
N GLU A 645 -35.31 45.95 48.15
CA GLU A 645 -36.38 45.51 49.04
C GLU A 645 -36.89 46.65 49.94
N ASN A 646 -38.18 46.96 49.85
CA ASN A 646 -38.89 48.01 50.60
C ASN A 646 -38.34 49.45 50.43
N ILE A 647 -37.64 49.75 49.33
CA ILE A 647 -36.98 51.04 49.12
C ILE A 647 -37.23 51.57 47.70
N ASP A 648 -37.52 52.87 47.59
CA ASP A 648 -37.66 53.57 46.31
C ASP A 648 -36.30 53.93 45.67
N VAL A 649 -36.16 53.62 44.38
CA VAL A 649 -34.98 53.96 43.57
C VAL A 649 -35.00 55.44 43.17
N ALA A 650 -33.91 56.16 43.48
CA ALA A 650 -33.70 57.54 43.03
C ALA A 650 -32.83 57.62 41.76
N GLU A 651 -31.82 56.76 41.62
CA GLU A 651 -30.95 56.70 40.45
C GLU A 651 -30.38 55.29 40.24
N ILE A 652 -30.30 54.86 38.99
CA ILE A 652 -29.55 53.69 38.54
C ILE A 652 -28.36 54.21 37.72
N ALA A 653 -27.18 53.65 37.94
CA ALA A 653 -26.00 53.91 37.13
C ALA A 653 -25.28 52.60 36.80
N LEU A 654 -24.89 52.44 35.54
CA LEU A 654 -24.14 51.29 35.06
C LEU A 654 -22.70 51.70 34.76
N TYR A 655 -21.74 50.92 35.23
CA TYR A 655 -20.31 51.16 35.05
C TYR A 655 -19.63 49.95 34.40
N ALA A 656 -18.65 50.21 33.54
CA ALA A 656 -17.71 49.18 33.12
C ALA A 656 -16.73 48.86 34.26
N LEU A 657 -16.04 47.70 34.17
CA LEU A 657 -15.10 47.25 35.21
C LEU A 657 -13.89 48.18 35.41
N ASN A 658 -13.60 49.06 34.46
CA ASN A 658 -12.56 50.08 34.57
C ASN A 658 -13.06 51.38 35.26
N GLY A 659 -14.29 51.39 35.77
CA GLY A 659 -14.89 52.55 36.45
C GLY A 659 -15.55 53.57 35.53
N GLN A 660 -15.54 53.37 34.21
CA GLN A 660 -16.23 54.26 33.27
C GLN A 660 -17.76 54.14 33.43
N LYS A 661 -18.45 55.25 33.68
CA LYS A 661 -19.92 55.31 33.68
C LYS A 661 -20.44 55.12 32.24
N ILE A 662 -21.27 54.11 32.04
CA ILE A 662 -21.86 53.74 30.75
C ILE A 662 -23.20 54.44 30.55
N SER A 663 -24.09 54.35 31.53
CA SER A 663 -25.40 54.97 31.46
C SER A 663 -25.97 55.23 32.86
N THR A 664 -27.01 56.06 32.93
CA THR A 664 -27.74 56.34 34.15
C THR A 664 -29.21 56.68 33.85
N ALA A 665 -30.10 56.39 34.80
CA ALA A 665 -31.49 56.80 34.76
C ALA A 665 -31.96 57.18 36.16
N LYS A 666 -32.85 58.18 36.27
CA LYS A 666 -33.33 58.72 37.55
C LYS A 666 -34.80 58.45 37.74
N ASN A 667 -35.21 58.19 38.99
CA ASN A 667 -36.60 57.94 39.39
C ASN A 667 -37.29 56.85 38.55
N VAL A 668 -36.55 55.83 38.16
CA VAL A 668 -37.03 54.66 37.41
C VAL A 668 -36.36 53.40 37.94
N ASN A 669 -37.02 52.26 37.76
CA ASN A 669 -36.52 50.95 38.21
C ASN A 669 -35.84 50.16 37.09
N SER A 670 -35.60 50.79 35.93
CA SER A 670 -34.93 50.14 34.81
C SER A 670 -34.03 51.08 34.02
N LEU A 671 -33.09 50.48 33.30
CA LEU A 671 -32.05 51.13 32.51
C LEU A 671 -31.94 50.42 31.16
N PRO A 672 -31.92 51.14 30.03
CA PRO A 672 -31.69 50.52 28.73
C PRO A 672 -30.26 49.98 28.65
N ILE A 673 -30.13 48.72 28.22
CA ILE A 673 -28.85 48.01 28.04
C ILE A 673 -28.70 47.42 26.63
N LYS A 674 -29.57 47.84 25.70
CA LYS A 674 -29.53 47.40 24.31
C LYS A 674 -28.12 47.57 23.72
N ASN A 675 -27.56 46.49 23.16
CA ASN A 675 -26.21 46.39 22.60
C ASN A 675 -25.05 46.39 23.62
N LEU A 676 -25.31 46.30 24.93
CA LEU A 676 -24.26 46.07 25.93
C LEU A 676 -24.01 44.58 26.10
N GLN A 677 -22.74 44.18 26.17
CA GLN A 677 -22.30 42.81 26.45
C GLN A 677 -21.08 42.83 27.37
N GLY A 678 -20.94 41.84 28.24
CA GLY A 678 -19.80 41.71 29.17
C GLY A 678 -20.17 42.00 30.63
N PHE A 679 -19.14 42.21 31.45
CA PHE A 679 -19.32 42.43 32.89
C PHE A 679 -19.45 43.91 33.21
N TYR A 680 -20.46 44.24 34.02
CA TYR A 680 -20.76 45.59 34.47
C TYR A 680 -20.99 45.63 35.97
N ILE A 681 -20.86 46.82 36.55
CA ILE A 681 -21.28 47.13 37.91
C ILE A 681 -22.53 48.00 37.82
N VAL A 682 -23.62 47.54 38.42
CA VAL A 682 -24.84 48.32 38.64
C VAL A 682 -24.70 48.99 39.99
N VAL A 683 -24.95 50.29 40.04
CA VAL A 683 -25.03 51.08 41.26
C VAL A 683 -26.42 51.70 41.33
N VAL A 684 -27.14 51.46 42.41
CA VAL A 684 -28.47 52.01 42.67
C VAL A 684 -28.37 52.95 43.85
N LYS A 685 -28.80 54.19 43.67
CA LYS A 685 -28.96 55.17 44.74
C LYS A 685 -30.43 55.21 45.13
N ASP A 686 -30.73 55.04 46.40
CA ASP A 686 -32.09 55.19 46.91
C ASP A 686 -32.46 56.66 47.22
N LYS A 687 -33.73 56.91 47.56
CA LYS A 687 -34.20 58.24 47.96
C LYS A 687 -33.66 58.73 49.30
N ASN A 688 -33.08 57.85 50.12
CA ASN A 688 -32.42 58.19 51.38
C ASN A 688 -30.92 58.53 51.20
N ASN A 689 -30.41 58.52 49.96
CA ASN A 689 -29.00 58.66 49.60
C ASN A 689 -28.08 57.48 50.01
N CYS A 690 -28.63 56.31 50.27
CA CYS A 690 -27.87 55.06 50.38
C CYS A 690 -27.54 54.51 48.99
N PHE A 691 -26.42 53.80 48.88
CA PHE A 691 -25.94 53.20 47.64
C PHE A 691 -25.90 51.68 47.76
N HIS A 692 -26.47 51.01 46.77
CA HIS A 692 -26.49 49.56 46.59
C HIS A 692 -25.72 49.23 45.32
N SER A 693 -25.00 48.11 45.28
CA SER A 693 -24.27 47.73 44.07
C SER A 693 -24.21 46.23 43.83
N GLY A 694 -24.15 45.86 42.55
CA GLY A 694 -24.05 44.48 42.12
C GLY A 694 -23.24 44.35 40.84
N LYS A 695 -22.55 43.22 40.71
CA LYS A 695 -21.89 42.85 39.45
C LYS A 695 -22.86 42.02 38.61
N ILE A 696 -22.99 42.37 37.33
CA ILE A 696 -23.80 41.65 36.36
C ILE A 696 -22.94 41.24 35.17
N ALA A 697 -23.24 40.07 34.60
CA ALA A 697 -22.75 39.67 33.30
C ALA A 697 -23.91 39.79 32.32
N ILE A 698 -23.91 40.81 31.47
CA ILE A 698 -24.90 40.97 30.41
C ILE A 698 -24.45 40.09 29.25
N LYS A 699 -25.24 39.05 28.95
CA LYS A 699 -24.92 38.03 27.96
C LYS A 699 -25.32 38.42 26.54
#